data_AF-A0A3D6CLA9-F1
#
_entry.id   AF-A0A3D6CLA9-F1
#
_cell.length_a   1.000
_cell.length_b   1.000
_cell.length_c   1.000
_cell.angle_alpha   90.00
_cell.angle_beta   90.00
_cell.angle_gamma   90.00
#
_symmetry.space_group_name_H-M   'P 1'
#
loop_
_entity.id
_entity.type
_entity.pdbx_description
1 polymer ?
#
loop_
_entity_poly.entity_id
_entity_poly.type
_entity_poly.pdbx_seq_one_letter_code
_entity_poly.pdbx_strand_id
1 'polypeptide(L)'
;NVVTNLLQAQLVFQRLIITDGLNMKGAANYASSAEINVAAIVAGNDILLIPQEISASILLIKEALNSGELTQKRIEFSVRKILKAKYWAGLHRYQPIVLENIVEALNRKEDEVLHRALVQNALTLLKSTAAVVPIRNLDSQKIAYVKLGDAENDAHVNMLKNYAEITVVSDTSLKGIVEKLKPFDLVIIGFHKSNANPWKSYKFTKKELRWLHGIAKKNTVILEVFASPYSLLKVKSFKNIEGVMVSYQNSKLAQEISAQLLFGAIGAKGKLPVSIGTNFKEGSGITNTDLSRFEYTIPEAVGMSSYKLALLDKIADTIITEEMAPGFQILVARNGKVVLQKSYGYHTQNKIKKVKNTDLYDVASLTKILATLPLLMKAEEEQRISLADEVADMLPRFRNTNKAGITVKEMLSHTAQLKAWIPFYKATQDSLTGENLSSYYQTVKSKEYGTKVAENLFLKSNYKDSIYKYIARADQREETGYKYSDLGYYLLKEVLENTYKKPLNALVDAYFYQPLGANRTGYLPLERFSKKDIVPTEKDNYYRNQLLQGNVHDMGAAMLGGVGGHAGVFANANDVGKMMQLYLQKGFYGGKRYLKSETINKFNQRYFFDEKVRRGLGFDKPQLDPEVKATCGCVSEESFGHSGFTGTYAWADPISGLVYVFLSNRVYPDMENRGLIERNMRTKIQQVLQDAILD
;
A
#
# COMPACT_ATOMS: atom_id res chain seq x y z
N ASN A 1 -2.54 8.85 59.86
CA ASN A 1 -2.22 9.07 58.42
C ASN A 1 -3.22 8.29 57.56
N VAL A 2 -3.27 8.51 56.23
CA VAL A 2 -4.25 7.86 55.33
C VAL A 2 -4.14 6.32 55.33
N VAL A 3 -2.93 5.78 55.40
CA VAL A 3 -2.68 4.34 55.34
C VAL A 3 -3.14 3.64 56.63
N THR A 4 -2.74 4.11 57.80
CA THR A 4 -3.12 3.47 59.08
C THR A 4 -4.54 3.82 59.50
N ASN A 5 -4.92 5.11 59.49
CA ASN A 5 -6.17 5.53 60.12
C ASN A 5 -7.38 5.28 59.21
N LEU A 6 -7.27 5.63 57.92
CA LEU A 6 -8.38 5.44 56.99
C LEU A 6 -8.38 4.03 56.42
N LEU A 7 -7.30 3.64 55.72
CA LEU A 7 -7.27 2.37 54.99
C LEU A 7 -7.27 1.16 55.92
N GLN A 8 -6.41 1.12 56.94
CA GLN A 8 -6.35 -0.03 57.86
C GLN A 8 -7.42 0.01 58.96
N ALA A 9 -7.62 1.14 59.65
CA ALA A 9 -8.52 1.17 60.81
C ALA A 9 -10.00 1.37 60.43
N GLN A 10 -10.33 2.35 59.59
CA GLN A 10 -11.73 2.64 59.22
C GLN A 10 -12.26 1.70 58.12
N LEU A 11 -11.48 1.50 57.04
CA LEU A 11 -11.86 0.62 55.92
C LEU A 11 -11.51 -0.85 56.16
N VAL A 12 -10.81 -1.16 57.25
CA VAL A 12 -10.45 -2.53 57.67
C VAL A 12 -9.72 -3.29 56.57
N PHE A 13 -8.88 -2.61 55.78
CA PHE A 13 -8.13 -3.24 54.70
C PHE A 13 -6.96 -4.07 55.26
N GLN A 14 -7.04 -5.39 55.09
CA GLN A 14 -6.08 -6.35 55.66
C GLN A 14 -5.07 -6.93 54.64
N ARG A 15 -5.12 -6.52 53.36
CA ARG A 15 -4.25 -7.04 52.30
C ARG A 15 -3.00 -6.18 52.12
N LEU A 16 -2.12 -6.51 51.16
CA LEU A 16 -0.86 -5.82 50.91
C LEU A 16 -1.09 -4.34 50.55
N ILE A 17 -0.30 -3.47 51.18
CA ILE A 17 -0.28 -2.03 50.91
C ILE A 17 1.07 -1.71 50.29
N ILE A 18 1.04 -1.18 49.07
CA ILE A 18 2.22 -0.89 48.27
C ILE A 18 2.25 0.61 48.03
N THR A 19 3.41 1.24 48.20
CA THR A 19 3.55 2.67 47.87
C THR A 19 3.39 2.91 46.36
N ASP A 20 3.09 4.14 45.97
CA ASP A 20 3.38 4.59 44.60
C ASP A 20 4.90 4.63 44.37
N GLY A 21 5.35 4.87 43.13
CA GLY A 21 6.76 4.95 42.77
C GLY A 21 7.48 6.04 43.57
N LEU A 22 8.32 5.64 44.52
CA LEU A 22 9.00 6.57 45.43
C LEU A 22 10.07 7.43 44.73
N ASN A 23 10.40 7.09 43.49
CA ASN A 23 11.21 7.90 42.60
C ASN A 23 10.43 9.02 41.88
N MET A 24 9.12 9.13 42.08
CA MET A 24 8.28 10.17 41.49
C MET A 24 8.30 11.47 42.31
N LYS A 25 8.18 12.62 41.62
CA LYS A 25 8.33 13.97 42.22
C LYS A 25 7.31 14.32 43.31
N GLY A 26 6.26 13.52 43.52
CA GLY A 26 5.24 13.76 44.54
C GLY A 26 5.73 13.61 45.98
N ALA A 27 6.76 12.77 46.22
CA ALA A 27 7.34 12.53 47.54
C ALA A 27 8.74 13.15 47.72
N ALA A 28 9.52 13.24 46.63
CA ALA A 28 10.96 13.55 46.66
C ALA A 28 11.37 14.98 47.08
N ASN A 29 10.42 15.90 47.34
CA ASN A 29 10.73 17.30 47.66
C ASN A 29 10.82 17.60 49.17
N TYR A 30 10.50 16.64 50.04
CA TYR A 30 10.32 16.89 51.48
C TYR A 30 11.41 16.30 52.38
N ALA A 31 12.16 15.31 51.90
CA ALA A 31 13.24 14.64 52.62
C ALA A 31 14.15 13.90 51.62
N SER A 32 15.26 13.34 52.08
CA SER A 32 16.09 12.44 51.27
C SER A 32 15.31 11.19 50.86
N SER A 33 15.75 10.51 49.80
CA SER A 33 15.07 9.29 49.33
C SER A 33 15.07 8.19 50.39
N ALA A 34 16.17 8.05 51.13
CA ALA A 34 16.29 7.10 52.22
C ALA A 34 15.31 7.39 53.38
N GLU A 35 15.14 8.65 53.77
CA GLU A 35 14.19 9.06 54.82
C GLU A 35 12.73 8.83 54.39
N ILE A 36 12.40 9.12 53.12
CA ILE A 36 11.06 8.86 52.55
C ILE A 36 10.73 7.37 52.61
N ASN A 37 11.70 6.51 52.31
CA ASN A 37 11.52 5.05 52.38
C ASN A 37 11.19 4.59 53.81
N VAL A 38 11.89 5.11 54.83
CA VAL A 38 11.57 4.82 56.25
C VAL A 38 10.19 5.33 56.61
N ALA A 39 9.89 6.60 56.29
CA ALA A 39 8.62 7.23 56.60
C ALA A 39 7.44 6.46 55.96
N ALA A 40 7.61 5.90 54.76
CA ALA A 40 6.59 5.09 54.11
C ALA A 40 6.30 3.78 54.88
N ILE A 41 7.33 3.11 55.41
CA ILE A 41 7.16 1.90 56.24
C ILE A 41 6.47 2.26 57.56
N VAL A 42 6.94 3.32 58.23
CA VAL A 42 6.37 3.86 59.47
C VAL A 42 4.90 4.23 59.27
N ALA A 43 4.56 4.83 58.13
CA ALA A 43 3.18 5.17 57.77
C ALA A 43 2.27 3.95 57.55
N GLY A 44 2.81 2.73 57.45
CA GLY A 44 2.02 1.50 57.35
C GLY A 44 2.06 0.80 56.00
N ASN A 45 2.96 1.19 55.08
CA ASN A 45 3.14 0.47 53.82
C ASN A 45 3.93 -0.83 54.03
N ASP A 46 3.57 -1.89 53.29
CA ASP A 46 4.22 -3.20 53.40
C ASP A 46 5.35 -3.37 52.38
N ILE A 47 5.19 -2.79 51.18
CA ILE A 47 6.15 -2.86 50.07
C ILE A 47 6.42 -1.46 49.54
N LEU A 48 7.69 -1.13 49.35
CA LEU A 48 8.13 0.11 48.72
C LEU A 48 8.32 -0.11 47.21
N LEU A 49 7.63 0.69 46.40
CA LEU A 49 7.70 0.62 44.95
C LEU A 49 8.82 1.55 44.42
N ILE A 50 9.80 0.95 43.73
CA ILE A 50 10.98 1.64 43.14
C ILE A 50 11.68 2.58 44.14
N PRO A 51 12.11 2.09 45.33
CA PRO A 51 12.86 2.90 46.28
C PRO A 51 14.22 3.28 45.70
N GLN A 52 14.66 4.52 45.94
CA GLN A 52 16.02 4.97 45.65
C GLN A 52 16.91 4.80 46.89
N GLU A 53 18.25 4.80 46.73
CA GLU A 53 19.21 4.75 47.84
C GLU A 53 19.02 3.56 48.80
N ILE A 54 18.88 2.34 48.26
CA ILE A 54 18.56 1.13 49.02
C ILE A 54 19.51 0.92 50.22
N SER A 55 20.81 1.07 50.03
CA SER A 55 21.80 0.87 51.10
C SER A 55 21.61 1.86 52.27
N ALA A 56 21.41 3.15 51.96
CA ALA A 56 21.15 4.17 52.98
C ALA A 56 19.80 3.95 53.68
N SER A 57 18.79 3.52 52.91
CA SER A 57 17.46 3.18 53.45
C SER A 57 17.53 2.04 54.47
N ILE A 58 18.32 1.00 54.19
CA ILE A 58 18.50 -0.13 55.12
C ILE A 58 19.16 0.34 56.42
N LEU A 59 20.12 1.26 56.37
CA LEU A 59 20.76 1.83 57.55
C LEU A 59 19.74 2.62 58.39
N LEU A 60 18.99 3.52 57.77
CA LEU A 60 17.98 4.31 58.48
C LEU A 60 16.84 3.44 59.04
N ILE A 61 16.44 2.36 58.36
CA ILE A 61 15.46 1.40 58.92
C ILE A 61 16.01 0.72 60.18
N LYS A 62 17.30 0.37 60.20
CA LYS A 62 17.94 -0.22 61.40
C LYS A 62 18.03 0.80 62.53
N GLU A 63 18.35 2.06 62.23
CA GLU A 63 18.35 3.14 63.20
C GLU A 63 16.94 3.39 63.77
N ALA A 64 15.91 3.43 62.92
CA ALA A 64 14.52 3.55 63.34
C ALA A 64 14.05 2.37 64.21
N LEU A 65 14.57 1.16 63.98
CA LEU A 65 14.32 0.00 64.85
C LEU A 65 15.02 0.16 66.22
N ASN A 66 16.27 0.64 66.22
CA ASN A 66 17.05 0.83 67.44
C ASN A 66 16.50 1.99 68.31
N SER A 67 15.99 3.05 67.68
CA SER A 67 15.40 4.21 68.35
C SER A 67 13.98 3.95 68.87
N GLY A 68 13.34 2.87 68.41
CA GLY A 68 11.95 2.52 68.73
C GLY A 68 10.90 3.25 67.89
N GLU A 69 11.30 4.09 66.94
CA GLU A 69 10.40 4.72 65.96
C GLU A 69 9.67 3.67 65.11
N LEU A 70 10.39 2.59 64.75
CA LEU A 70 9.84 1.42 64.09
C LEU A 70 9.93 0.22 65.03
N THR A 71 8.85 -0.57 65.14
CA THR A 71 8.86 -1.76 65.98
C THR A 71 9.12 -3.03 65.17
N GLN A 72 9.76 -4.02 65.79
CA GLN A 72 9.94 -5.34 65.17
C GLN A 72 8.59 -5.97 64.79
N LYS A 73 7.56 -5.83 65.64
CA LYS A 73 6.19 -6.31 65.36
C LYS A 73 5.62 -5.70 64.07
N ARG A 74 5.88 -4.41 63.81
CA ARG A 74 5.43 -3.73 62.59
C ARG A 74 6.08 -4.32 61.34
N ILE A 75 7.38 -4.61 61.38
CA ILE A 75 8.10 -5.28 60.28
C ILE A 75 7.58 -6.70 60.07
N GLU A 76 7.48 -7.48 61.15
CA GLU A 76 6.98 -8.86 61.09
C GLU A 76 5.56 -8.92 60.50
N PHE A 77 4.72 -7.94 60.80
CA PHE A 77 3.38 -7.83 60.22
C PHE A 77 3.43 -7.68 58.69
N SER A 78 4.26 -6.77 58.16
CA SER A 78 4.46 -6.63 56.71
C SER A 78 5.00 -7.92 56.09
N VAL A 79 6.03 -8.52 56.70
CA VAL A 79 6.67 -9.74 56.20
C VAL A 79 5.67 -10.90 56.16
N ARG A 80 4.86 -11.09 57.21
CA ARG A 80 3.80 -12.11 57.23
C ARG A 80 2.77 -11.88 56.12
N LYS A 81 2.36 -10.63 55.86
CA LYS A 81 1.45 -10.31 54.74
C LYS A 81 2.07 -10.64 53.39
N ILE A 82 3.35 -10.32 53.18
CA ILE A 82 4.09 -10.63 51.95
C ILE A 82 4.20 -12.15 51.78
N LEU A 83 4.58 -12.90 52.82
CA LEU A 83 4.67 -14.35 52.78
C LEU A 83 3.31 -15.00 52.53
N LYS A 84 2.24 -14.51 53.17
CA LYS A 84 0.87 -14.98 52.93
C LYS A 84 0.43 -14.74 51.49
N ALA A 85 0.76 -13.58 50.92
CA ALA A 85 0.50 -13.28 49.51
C ALA A 85 1.28 -14.21 48.57
N LYS A 86 2.57 -14.46 48.84
CA LYS A 86 3.38 -15.43 48.10
C LYS A 86 2.80 -16.84 48.18
N TYR A 87 2.35 -17.25 49.36
CA TYR A 87 1.73 -18.56 49.57
C TYR A 87 0.42 -18.69 48.77
N TRP A 88 -0.47 -17.68 48.85
CA TRP A 88 -1.72 -17.62 48.09
C TRP A 88 -1.52 -17.59 46.57
N ALA A 89 -0.46 -16.95 46.09
CA ALA A 89 -0.07 -16.96 44.67
C ALA A 89 0.55 -18.31 44.23
N GLY A 90 0.63 -19.31 45.11
CA GLY A 90 1.21 -20.62 44.79
C GLY A 90 2.74 -20.65 44.74
N LEU A 91 3.42 -19.54 45.04
CA LEU A 91 4.89 -19.42 44.93
C LEU A 91 5.67 -20.30 45.94
N HIS A 92 4.97 -20.91 46.90
CA HIS A 92 5.53 -21.94 47.78
C HIS A 92 5.73 -23.29 47.07
N ARG A 93 5.16 -23.47 45.88
CA ARG A 93 5.39 -24.60 44.96
C ARG A 93 6.06 -24.05 43.71
N TYR A 94 7.37 -23.83 43.81
CA TYR A 94 8.14 -23.28 42.71
C TYR A 94 7.99 -24.16 41.45
N GLN A 95 7.52 -23.54 40.37
CA GLN A 95 7.56 -24.12 39.03
C GLN A 95 8.47 -23.22 38.19
N PRO A 96 9.55 -23.76 37.61
CA PRO A 96 10.39 -23.01 36.69
C PRO A 96 9.55 -22.50 35.51
N ILE A 97 9.80 -21.26 35.09
CA ILE A 97 9.20 -20.72 33.87
C ILE A 97 9.82 -21.47 32.67
N VAL A 98 8.97 -22.01 31.79
CA VAL A 98 9.40 -22.57 30.51
C VAL A 98 9.90 -21.41 29.64
N LEU A 99 11.18 -21.43 29.28
CA LEU A 99 11.81 -20.34 28.53
C LEU A 99 11.71 -20.56 27.02
N GLU A 100 11.45 -21.80 26.58
CA GLU A 100 11.19 -22.14 25.19
C GLU A 100 10.04 -21.29 24.62
N ASN A 101 10.31 -20.56 23.55
CA ASN A 101 9.36 -19.69 22.83
C ASN A 101 8.67 -18.64 23.73
N ILE A 102 9.27 -18.25 24.85
CA ILE A 102 8.66 -17.30 25.79
C ILE A 102 8.41 -15.93 25.13
N VAL A 103 9.26 -15.51 24.19
CA VAL A 103 9.09 -14.25 23.46
C VAL A 103 7.84 -14.31 22.60
N GLU A 104 7.64 -15.37 21.82
CA GLU A 104 6.45 -15.59 20.99
C GLU A 104 5.20 -15.76 21.85
N ALA A 105 5.30 -16.48 22.97
CA ALA A 105 4.19 -16.68 23.91
C ALA A 105 3.73 -15.36 24.57
N LEU A 106 4.65 -14.42 24.78
CA LEU A 106 4.36 -13.08 25.31
C LEU A 106 3.97 -12.06 24.23
N ASN A 107 4.24 -12.35 22.95
CA ASN A 107 3.99 -11.45 21.82
C ASN A 107 3.17 -12.18 20.75
N ARG A 108 1.98 -12.65 21.13
CA ARG A 108 1.12 -13.40 20.21
C ARG A 108 0.56 -12.48 19.14
N LYS A 109 0.06 -13.06 18.06
CA LYS A 109 -0.49 -12.29 16.94
C LYS A 109 -1.75 -11.53 17.33
N GLU A 110 -2.55 -12.08 18.23
CA GLU A 110 -3.73 -11.42 18.81
C GLU A 110 -3.32 -10.18 19.61
N ASP A 111 -2.18 -10.23 20.32
CA ASP A 111 -1.65 -9.09 21.08
C ASP A 111 -1.14 -8.00 20.12
N GLU A 112 -0.55 -8.37 18.97
CA GLU A 112 -0.18 -7.41 17.91
C GLU A 112 -1.43 -6.76 17.27
N VAL A 113 -2.47 -7.54 16.98
CA VAL A 113 -3.76 -7.02 16.46
C VAL A 113 -4.36 -6.01 17.45
N LEU A 114 -4.39 -6.36 18.75
CA LEU A 114 -4.88 -5.47 19.80
C LEU A 114 -4.03 -4.19 19.87
N HIS A 115 -2.71 -4.29 19.86
CA HIS A 115 -1.81 -3.13 19.90
C HIS A 115 -2.05 -2.19 18.71
N ARG A 116 -2.21 -2.72 17.49
CA ARG A 116 -2.58 -1.94 16.31
C ARG A 116 -3.90 -1.21 16.49
N ALA A 117 -4.93 -1.91 16.96
CA ALA A 117 -6.23 -1.32 17.24
C ALA A 117 -6.14 -0.22 18.30
N LEU A 118 -5.35 -0.40 19.36
CA LEU A 118 -5.15 0.61 20.40
C LEU A 118 -4.46 1.86 19.86
N VAL A 119 -3.38 1.71 19.07
CA VAL A 119 -2.70 2.85 18.45
C VAL A 119 -3.66 3.59 17.51
N GLN A 120 -4.39 2.86 16.67
CA GLN A 120 -5.37 3.41 15.76
C GLN A 120 -6.46 4.23 16.47
N ASN A 121 -7.03 3.69 17.55
CA ASN A 121 -8.07 4.39 18.32
C ASN A 121 -7.50 5.54 19.16
N ALA A 122 -6.20 5.53 19.49
CA ALA A 122 -5.54 6.60 20.23
C ALA A 122 -5.22 7.84 19.37
N LEU A 123 -4.92 7.65 18.07
CA LEU A 123 -4.58 8.78 17.18
C LEU A 123 -5.67 9.85 17.21
N THR A 124 -5.27 11.09 17.50
CA THR A 124 -6.20 12.17 17.80
C THR A 124 -6.03 13.32 16.82
N LEU A 125 -7.05 13.56 16.01
CA LEU A 125 -7.15 14.73 15.13
C LEU A 125 -7.73 15.91 15.92
N LEU A 126 -6.97 16.99 16.09
CA LEU A 126 -7.38 18.17 16.88
C LEU A 126 -7.99 19.28 16.03
N LYS A 127 -7.51 19.41 14.80
CA LYS A 127 -7.92 20.46 13.87
C LYS A 127 -7.88 19.91 12.45
N SER A 128 -8.89 20.24 11.66
CA SER A 128 -8.96 20.00 10.22
C SER A 128 -9.85 21.07 9.59
N THR A 129 -9.30 22.26 9.36
CA THR A 129 -10.02 23.34 8.65
C THR A 129 -10.02 23.07 7.15
N ALA A 130 -11.10 23.43 6.46
CA ALA A 130 -11.29 23.17 5.04
C ALA A 130 -11.17 21.68 4.65
N ALA A 131 -11.42 20.76 5.59
CA ALA A 131 -11.37 19.32 5.40
C ALA A 131 -10.04 18.80 4.81
N VAL A 132 -8.91 19.38 5.23
CA VAL A 132 -7.56 18.93 4.81
C VAL A 132 -7.22 17.51 5.27
N VAL A 133 -7.90 16.99 6.30
CA VAL A 133 -7.84 15.59 6.73
C VAL A 133 -9.27 14.99 6.76
N PRO A 134 -9.55 13.89 6.05
CA PRO A 134 -8.61 13.12 5.23
C PRO A 134 -8.29 13.83 3.90
N ILE A 135 -7.07 13.63 3.39
CA ILE A 135 -6.57 14.20 2.14
C ILE A 135 -7.35 13.58 0.97
N ARG A 136 -7.92 14.45 0.13
CA ARG A 136 -8.74 14.13 -1.05
C ARG A 136 -8.17 14.81 -2.30
N ASN A 137 -8.73 14.52 -3.47
CA ASN A 137 -8.40 15.17 -4.75
C ASN A 137 -6.90 15.10 -5.07
N LEU A 138 -6.35 13.88 -5.05
CA LEU A 138 -4.91 13.64 -5.23
C LEU A 138 -4.40 14.08 -6.60
N ASP A 139 -5.28 14.14 -7.59
CA ASP A 139 -5.03 14.59 -8.94
C ASP A 139 -4.77 16.10 -9.07
N SER A 140 -5.19 16.89 -8.08
CA SER A 140 -5.05 18.35 -8.09
C SER A 140 -4.16 18.89 -6.98
N GLN A 141 -3.45 18.04 -6.24
CA GLN A 141 -2.65 18.45 -5.08
C GLN A 141 -1.20 17.98 -5.19
N LYS A 142 -0.27 18.92 -5.11
CA LYS A 142 1.16 18.63 -4.90
C LYS A 142 1.46 18.63 -3.42
N ILE A 143 1.92 17.48 -2.92
CA ILE A 143 2.14 17.26 -1.49
C ILE A 143 3.64 17.21 -1.19
N ALA A 144 4.09 18.09 -0.31
CA ALA A 144 5.42 18.05 0.27
C ALA A 144 5.40 17.51 1.69
N TYR A 145 6.50 16.87 2.08
CA TYR A 145 6.74 16.42 3.44
C TYR A 145 7.98 17.11 4.02
N VAL A 146 7.85 17.66 5.23
CA VAL A 146 8.95 18.28 5.97
C VAL A 146 9.11 17.60 7.32
N LYS A 147 10.32 17.11 7.58
CA LYS A 147 10.70 16.56 8.89
C LYS A 147 11.14 17.68 9.83
N LEU A 148 10.57 17.69 11.04
CA LEU A 148 11.09 18.37 12.22
C LEU A 148 11.42 17.33 13.30
N GLY A 149 12.24 17.69 14.28
CA GLY A 149 12.70 16.79 15.33
C GLY A 149 13.97 16.01 14.96
N ASP A 150 14.38 15.12 15.85
CA ASP A 150 15.66 14.41 15.83
C ASP A 150 15.54 12.88 15.72
N ALA A 151 14.32 12.35 15.54
CA ALA A 151 14.07 10.92 15.40
C ALA A 151 13.70 10.51 13.96
N GLU A 152 13.74 9.22 13.68
CA GLU A 152 13.45 8.66 12.36
C GLU A 152 12.00 8.82 11.91
N ASN A 153 11.80 9.00 10.60
CA ASN A 153 10.50 9.25 9.96
C ASN A 153 10.26 8.41 8.69
N ASP A 154 11.16 7.47 8.37
CA ASP A 154 11.11 6.71 7.12
C ASP A 154 9.84 5.86 7.01
N ALA A 155 9.41 5.24 8.10
CA ALA A 155 8.19 4.44 8.12
C ALA A 155 6.95 5.28 7.73
N HIS A 156 6.87 6.50 8.27
CA HIS A 156 5.80 7.43 7.95
C HIS A 156 5.82 7.85 6.48
N VAL A 157 6.97 8.33 5.98
CA VAL A 157 7.10 8.80 4.58
C VAL A 157 6.86 7.67 3.58
N ASN A 158 7.37 6.46 3.86
CA ASN A 158 7.14 5.31 3.00
C ASN A 158 5.65 4.94 2.96
N MET A 159 4.94 5.03 4.08
CA MET A 159 3.49 4.81 4.11
C MET A 159 2.71 5.92 3.38
N LEU A 160 3.08 7.20 3.51
CA LEU A 160 2.45 8.29 2.74
C LEU A 160 2.56 8.04 1.23
N LYS A 161 3.73 7.56 0.77
CA LYS A 161 4.00 7.25 -0.65
C LYS A 161 3.19 6.08 -1.20
N ASN A 162 2.58 5.25 -0.34
CA ASN A 162 1.63 4.24 -0.79
C ASN A 162 0.31 4.86 -1.28
N TYR A 163 0.00 6.12 -0.93
CA TYR A 163 -1.26 6.79 -1.27
C TYR A 163 -1.10 7.90 -2.32
N ALA A 164 -0.04 8.69 -2.25
CA ALA A 164 0.15 9.86 -3.10
C ALA A 164 1.63 10.04 -3.50
N GLU A 165 1.89 10.92 -4.46
CA GLU A 165 3.26 11.38 -4.73
C GLU A 165 3.68 12.36 -3.63
N ILE A 166 4.76 12.03 -2.92
CA ILE A 166 5.24 12.81 -1.78
C ILE A 166 6.67 13.27 -2.04
N THR A 167 6.87 14.58 -2.13
CA THR A 167 8.21 15.16 -2.21
C THR A 167 8.73 15.47 -0.82
N VAL A 168 9.80 14.80 -0.40
CA VAL A 168 10.49 15.12 0.86
C VAL A 168 11.35 16.36 0.65
N VAL A 169 11.09 17.42 1.41
CA VAL A 169 11.80 18.70 1.29
C VAL A 169 12.56 18.98 2.58
N SER A 170 13.84 19.33 2.42
CA SER A 170 14.71 19.76 3.51
C SER A 170 15.59 20.93 3.06
N ASP A 171 16.06 21.70 4.05
CA ASP A 171 16.99 22.81 3.86
C ASP A 171 17.80 23.01 5.16
N THR A 172 18.80 23.89 5.12
CA THR A 172 19.53 24.34 6.30
C THR A 172 18.96 25.64 6.87
N SER A 173 18.18 26.39 6.07
CA SER A 173 17.66 27.72 6.35
C SER A 173 16.13 27.81 6.17
N LEU A 174 15.49 28.72 6.91
CA LEU A 174 14.04 28.94 6.78
C LEU A 174 13.67 29.54 5.40
N LYS A 175 14.51 30.45 4.88
CA LYS A 175 14.28 31.05 3.57
C LYS A 175 14.34 30.01 2.45
N GLY A 176 15.35 29.13 2.49
CA GLY A 176 15.51 28.07 1.50
C GLY A 176 14.37 27.05 1.52
N ILE A 177 13.94 26.60 2.71
CA ILE A 177 12.82 25.65 2.77
C ILE A 177 11.51 26.27 2.27
N VAL A 178 11.20 27.52 2.64
CA VAL A 178 9.98 28.20 2.17
C VAL A 178 10.01 28.40 0.66
N GLU A 179 11.17 28.72 0.07
CA GLU A 179 11.30 28.83 -1.39
C GLU A 179 11.03 27.51 -2.10
N LYS A 180 11.63 26.41 -1.60
CA LYS A 180 11.42 25.06 -2.13
C LYS A 180 9.97 24.58 -2.00
N LEU A 181 9.21 25.09 -1.03
CA LEU A 181 7.83 24.70 -0.77
C LEU A 181 6.80 25.49 -1.59
N LYS A 182 7.18 26.57 -2.30
CA LYS A 182 6.26 27.35 -3.14
C LYS A 182 5.46 26.52 -4.16
N PRO A 183 6.01 25.48 -4.80
CA PRO A 183 5.27 24.70 -5.80
C PRO A 183 4.22 23.73 -5.21
N PHE A 184 4.11 23.63 -3.88
CA PHE A 184 3.28 22.62 -3.20
C PHE A 184 2.04 23.24 -2.56
N ASP A 185 0.89 22.63 -2.84
CA ASP A 185 -0.42 23.06 -2.34
C ASP A 185 -0.59 22.69 -0.86
N LEU A 186 -0.04 21.54 -0.47
CA LEU A 186 -0.14 20.97 0.87
C LEU A 186 1.23 20.57 1.39
N VAL A 187 1.53 20.96 2.63
CA VAL A 187 2.75 20.56 3.35
C VAL A 187 2.39 19.77 4.59
N ILE A 188 2.79 18.51 4.62
CA ILE A 188 2.74 17.67 5.82
C ILE A 188 4.04 17.90 6.60
N ILE A 189 3.91 18.34 7.85
CA ILE A 189 5.04 18.54 8.76
C ILE A 189 4.97 17.47 9.85
N GLY A 190 5.88 16.50 9.80
CA GLY A 190 6.03 15.50 10.86
C GLY A 190 7.04 15.97 11.90
N PHE A 191 6.63 16.05 13.17
CA PHE A 191 7.52 16.33 14.31
C PHE A 191 7.86 15.03 15.06
N HIS A 192 9.09 14.56 14.88
CA HIS A 192 9.55 13.25 15.36
C HIS A 192 10.52 13.38 16.53
N LYS A 193 10.15 12.82 17.69
CA LYS A 193 11.03 12.75 18.88
C LYS A 193 11.25 11.30 19.30
N SER A 194 12.41 11.02 19.88
CA SER A 194 12.73 9.65 20.33
C SER A 194 11.72 9.19 21.39
N ASN A 195 11.19 7.98 21.20
CA ASN A 195 10.35 7.26 22.16
C ASN A 195 11.09 6.06 22.78
N ALA A 196 12.43 6.05 22.75
CA ALA A 196 13.24 4.95 23.26
C ALA A 196 13.04 4.72 24.77
N ASN A 197 12.70 5.77 25.52
CA ASN A 197 12.24 5.69 26.91
C ASN A 197 11.45 6.96 27.29
N PRO A 198 10.71 6.96 28.42
CA PRO A 198 9.87 8.09 28.83
C PRO A 198 10.61 9.39 29.14
N TRP A 199 11.94 9.36 29.32
CA TRP A 199 12.75 10.53 29.71
C TRP A 199 13.28 11.33 28.53
N LYS A 200 13.13 10.82 27.30
CA LYS A 200 13.53 11.54 26.09
C LYS A 200 12.71 12.83 25.94
N SER A 201 13.36 13.90 25.48
CA SER A 201 12.70 15.18 25.29
C SER A 201 11.61 15.09 24.22
N TYR A 202 10.42 15.58 24.54
CA TYR A 202 9.30 15.73 23.59
C TYR A 202 9.19 17.17 23.03
N LYS A 203 10.04 18.09 23.47
CA LYS A 203 9.84 19.53 23.24
C LYS A 203 10.36 19.96 21.88
N PHE A 204 9.63 20.88 21.24
CA PHE A 204 10.16 21.65 20.12
C PHE A 204 11.32 22.55 20.56
N THR A 205 12.28 22.72 19.67
CA THR A 205 13.32 23.76 19.75
C THR A 205 12.78 25.10 19.23
N LYS A 206 13.45 26.20 19.59
CA LYS A 206 13.13 27.54 19.05
C LYS A 206 13.27 27.59 17.52
N LYS A 207 14.23 26.85 16.94
CA LYS A 207 14.43 26.76 15.49
C LYS A 207 13.22 26.13 14.81
N GLU A 208 12.76 24.98 15.30
CA GLU A 208 11.63 24.24 14.73
C GLU A 208 10.32 25.03 14.84
N LEU A 209 10.06 25.72 15.95
CA LEU A 209 8.88 26.59 16.08
C LEU A 209 8.89 27.74 15.07
N ARG A 210 10.07 28.35 14.82
CA ARG A 210 10.21 29.37 13.78
C ARG A 210 9.95 28.80 12.39
N TRP A 211 10.37 27.55 12.14
CA TRP A 211 10.16 26.88 10.85
C TRP A 211 8.70 26.53 10.63
N LEU A 212 8.06 25.89 11.61
CA LEU A 212 6.63 25.58 11.59
C LEU A 212 5.80 26.83 11.24
N HIS A 213 6.00 27.93 11.97
CA HIS A 213 5.26 29.16 11.72
C HIS A 213 5.66 29.87 10.43
N GLY A 214 6.91 29.74 9.98
CA GLY A 214 7.37 30.32 8.72
C GLY A 214 6.74 29.63 7.50
N ILE A 215 6.66 28.30 7.53
CA ILE A 215 6.03 27.48 6.49
C ILE A 215 4.51 27.69 6.49
N ALA A 216 3.88 27.61 7.67
CA ALA A 216 2.45 27.83 7.87
C ALA A 216 1.94 29.21 7.38
N LYS A 217 2.81 30.21 7.21
CA LYS A 217 2.42 31.51 6.64
C LYS A 217 2.26 31.51 5.12
N LYS A 218 2.80 30.50 4.43
CA LYS A 218 2.93 30.47 2.96
C LYS A 218 2.26 29.27 2.31
N ASN A 219 2.01 28.22 3.08
CA ASN A 219 1.44 26.97 2.58
C ASN A 219 0.32 26.50 3.51
N THR A 220 -0.59 25.69 2.96
CA THR A 220 -1.52 24.88 3.75
C THR A 220 -0.72 23.80 4.48
N VAL A 221 -0.87 23.70 5.80
CA VAL A 221 -0.06 22.82 6.65
C VAL A 221 -0.92 21.83 7.43
N ILE A 222 -0.50 20.57 7.39
CA ILE A 222 -0.89 19.56 8.39
C ILE A 222 0.31 19.30 9.30
N LEU A 223 0.16 19.54 10.60
CA LEU A 223 1.15 19.23 11.62
C LEU A 223 0.82 17.86 12.26
N GLU A 224 1.73 16.91 12.14
CA GLU A 224 1.69 15.63 12.83
C GLU A 224 2.71 15.57 13.97
N VAL A 225 2.27 15.17 15.15
CA VAL A 225 3.08 15.15 16.37
C VAL A 225 3.33 13.71 16.82
N PHE A 226 4.51 13.18 16.53
CA PHE A 226 5.00 11.88 17.00
C PHE A 226 5.75 12.02 18.33
N ALA A 227 5.11 12.71 19.27
CA ALA A 227 5.64 13.02 20.59
C ALA A 227 4.50 13.23 21.59
N SER A 228 4.85 13.45 22.87
CA SER A 228 3.86 13.84 23.88
C SER A 228 3.01 15.03 23.42
N PRO A 229 1.69 15.05 23.68
CA PRO A 229 0.81 16.16 23.33
C PRO A 229 1.26 17.47 23.99
N TYR A 230 1.95 17.42 25.14
CA TYR A 230 2.54 18.60 25.79
C TYR A 230 3.57 19.35 24.95
N SER A 231 4.12 18.75 23.88
CA SER A 231 4.96 19.44 22.90
C SER A 231 4.24 20.66 22.29
N LEU A 232 2.92 20.56 22.11
CA LEU A 232 2.07 21.59 21.53
C LEU A 232 1.90 22.83 22.43
N LEU A 233 2.18 22.75 23.74
CA LEU A 233 2.12 23.91 24.64
C LEU A 233 3.07 25.04 24.24
N LYS A 234 4.12 24.74 23.46
CA LYS A 234 5.08 25.74 22.96
C LYS A 234 4.69 26.35 21.61
N VAL A 235 3.67 25.82 20.94
CA VAL A 235 3.13 26.39 19.71
C VAL A 235 2.26 27.60 20.06
N LYS A 236 2.71 28.79 19.67
CA LYS A 236 2.06 30.05 20.10
C LYS A 236 0.69 30.28 19.46
N SER A 237 0.48 29.78 18.25
CA SER A 237 -0.77 29.95 17.51
C SER A 237 -0.98 28.82 16.51
N PHE A 238 -2.22 28.34 16.41
CA PHE A 238 -2.65 27.34 15.43
C PHE A 238 -3.42 27.96 14.26
N LYS A 239 -3.48 29.29 14.14
CA LYS A 239 -4.34 29.97 13.16
C LYS A 239 -4.09 29.49 11.72
N ASN A 240 -2.83 29.50 11.29
CA ASN A 240 -2.41 29.12 9.93
C ASN A 240 -1.91 27.67 9.82
N ILE A 241 -2.33 26.79 10.73
CA ILE A 241 -2.03 25.36 10.67
C ILE A 241 -3.37 24.67 10.46
N GLU A 242 -3.68 24.25 9.26
CA GLU A 242 -5.01 23.79 8.88
C GLU A 242 -5.34 22.42 9.47
N GLY A 243 -4.35 21.53 9.56
CA GLY A 243 -4.45 20.22 10.18
C GLY A 243 -3.54 20.10 11.40
N VAL A 244 -4.04 19.54 12.51
CA VAL A 244 -3.22 19.19 13.67
C VAL A 244 -3.60 17.79 14.13
N MET A 245 -2.65 16.85 14.11
CA MET A 245 -2.83 15.49 14.58
C MET A 245 -1.77 15.11 15.62
N VAL A 246 -2.20 14.42 16.67
CA VAL A 246 -1.32 13.87 17.71
C VAL A 246 -1.25 12.36 17.55
N SER A 247 -0.04 11.88 17.28
CA SER A 247 0.30 10.47 17.09
C SER A 247 0.98 9.84 18.30
N TYR A 248 1.24 10.64 19.35
CA TYR A 248 1.73 10.29 20.70
C TYR A 248 3.16 9.72 20.75
N GLN A 249 3.48 8.74 19.92
CA GLN A 249 4.74 8.02 19.91
C GLN A 249 5.36 8.02 18.51
N ASN A 250 6.68 7.90 18.46
CA ASN A 250 7.41 7.77 17.20
C ASN A 250 7.67 6.32 16.78
N SER A 251 6.89 5.36 17.29
CA SER A 251 7.02 3.96 16.90
C SER A 251 6.73 3.81 15.40
N LYS A 252 7.34 2.81 14.76
CA LYS A 252 7.07 2.46 13.36
C LYS A 252 5.56 2.33 13.11
N LEU A 253 4.85 1.69 14.03
CA LEU A 253 3.42 1.47 13.94
C LEU A 253 2.61 2.78 14.00
N ALA A 254 2.92 3.68 14.95
CA ALA A 254 2.24 4.98 15.04
C ALA A 254 2.50 5.82 13.78
N GLN A 255 3.72 5.80 13.26
CA GLN A 255 4.11 6.44 12.00
C GLN A 255 3.28 5.95 10.82
N GLU A 256 3.17 4.62 10.66
CA GLU A 256 2.40 4.00 9.58
C GLU A 256 0.90 4.32 9.72
N ILE A 257 0.27 4.06 10.86
CA ILE A 257 -1.17 4.29 11.05
C ILE A 257 -1.52 5.79 10.88
N SER A 258 -0.64 6.71 11.31
CA SER A 258 -0.86 8.15 11.12
C SER A 258 -0.96 8.54 9.65
N ALA A 259 -0.05 8.01 8.80
CA ALA A 259 -0.13 8.22 7.36
C ALA A 259 -1.42 7.65 6.76
N GLN A 260 -1.87 6.49 7.23
CA GLN A 260 -3.14 5.88 6.78
C GLN A 260 -4.35 6.73 7.14
N LEU A 261 -4.38 7.31 8.35
CA LEU A 261 -5.44 8.21 8.80
C LEU A 261 -5.47 9.50 7.95
N LEU A 262 -4.30 10.08 7.65
CA LEU A 262 -4.23 11.26 6.79
C LEU A 262 -4.89 11.06 5.44
N PHE A 263 -4.73 9.89 4.80
CA PHE A 263 -5.37 9.60 3.52
C PHE A 263 -6.78 9.00 3.65
N GLY A 264 -7.29 8.89 4.87
CA GLY A 264 -8.61 8.33 5.14
C GLY A 264 -8.73 6.85 4.80
N ALA A 265 -7.64 6.08 4.84
CA ALA A 265 -7.77 4.62 4.93
C ALA A 265 -8.36 4.20 6.29
N ILE A 266 -8.20 5.07 7.29
CA ILE A 266 -8.72 4.89 8.64
C ILE A 266 -9.38 6.21 9.10
N GLY A 267 -10.50 6.11 9.83
CA GLY A 267 -11.12 7.24 10.50
C GLY A 267 -10.49 7.57 11.87
N ALA A 268 -10.37 8.85 12.17
CA ALA A 268 -9.94 9.38 13.46
C ALA A 268 -11.04 9.16 14.52
N LYS A 269 -10.64 8.67 15.70
CA LYS A 269 -11.53 8.41 16.84
C LYS A 269 -10.97 8.90 18.17
N GLY A 270 -9.66 9.16 18.24
CA GLY A 270 -8.97 9.49 19.48
C GLY A 270 -9.43 10.79 20.11
N LYS A 271 -9.21 10.88 21.42
CA LYS A 271 -9.51 12.04 22.26
C LYS A 271 -8.27 12.38 23.08
N LEU A 272 -8.01 13.67 23.28
CA LEU A 272 -6.91 14.12 24.11
C LEU A 272 -7.10 13.69 25.56
N PRO A 273 -6.09 13.06 26.18
CA PRO A 273 -6.12 12.76 27.62
C PRO A 273 -5.68 13.95 28.49
N VAL A 274 -5.26 15.07 27.88
CA VAL A 274 -4.73 16.25 28.57
C VAL A 274 -5.11 17.53 27.83
N SER A 275 -5.18 18.66 28.56
CA SER A 275 -5.42 19.97 27.95
C SER A 275 -4.14 20.60 27.39
N ILE A 276 -4.22 21.20 26.20
CA ILE A 276 -3.16 21.96 25.54
C ILE A 276 -3.47 23.46 25.62
N GLY A 277 -3.13 24.04 26.78
CA GLY A 277 -3.48 25.42 27.11
C GLY A 277 -4.98 25.63 27.01
N THR A 278 -5.39 26.75 26.42
CA THR A 278 -6.80 27.06 26.15
C THR A 278 -7.26 26.67 24.74
N ASN A 279 -6.34 26.22 23.87
CA ASN A 279 -6.64 25.93 22.47
C ASN A 279 -7.39 24.59 22.30
N PHE A 280 -6.98 23.56 23.05
CA PHE A 280 -7.60 22.24 23.00
C PHE A 280 -7.77 21.73 24.43
N LYS A 281 -9.01 21.49 24.86
CA LYS A 281 -9.30 20.94 26.18
C LYS A 281 -9.08 19.43 26.20
N GLU A 282 -8.87 18.85 27.37
CA GLU A 282 -9.02 17.41 27.58
C GLU A 282 -10.35 16.92 26.98
N GLY A 283 -10.33 15.73 26.38
CA GLY A 283 -11.46 15.17 25.63
C GLY A 283 -11.64 15.74 24.22
N SER A 284 -10.83 16.71 23.78
CA SER A 284 -10.91 17.19 22.39
C SER A 284 -10.43 16.13 21.40
N GLY A 285 -11.15 16.00 20.28
CA GLY A 285 -10.75 15.17 19.15
C GLY A 285 -11.87 15.11 18.12
N ILE A 286 -11.52 15.34 16.85
CA ILE A 286 -12.43 15.32 15.71
C ILE A 286 -12.54 13.90 15.21
N THR A 287 -13.79 13.44 15.02
CA THR A 287 -14.08 12.18 14.35
C THR A 287 -14.30 12.40 12.86
N ASN A 288 -13.78 11.52 12.02
CA ASN A 288 -14.08 11.50 10.58
C ASN A 288 -14.32 10.07 10.09
N THR A 289 -14.98 9.94 8.94
CA THR A 289 -15.19 8.66 8.27
C THR A 289 -13.97 8.31 7.41
N ASP A 290 -13.68 7.02 7.27
CA ASP A 290 -12.74 6.56 6.24
C ASP A 290 -13.32 6.80 4.83
N LEU A 291 -12.44 6.68 3.84
CA LEU A 291 -12.69 6.89 2.42
C LEU A 291 -12.70 5.57 1.64
N SER A 292 -12.68 4.42 2.33
CA SER A 292 -12.53 3.10 1.70
C SER A 292 -11.33 3.03 0.74
N ARG A 293 -10.19 3.59 1.17
CA ARG A 293 -8.87 3.29 0.59
C ARG A 293 -8.30 2.04 1.24
N PHE A 294 -7.23 1.50 0.68
CA PHE A 294 -6.50 0.43 1.35
C PHE A 294 -6.01 0.83 2.74
N GLU A 295 -6.37 0.05 3.75
CA GLU A 295 -5.66 -0.03 5.02
C GLU A 295 -4.44 -0.96 4.85
N TYR A 296 -3.35 -0.74 5.59
CA TYR A 296 -2.16 -1.59 5.59
C TYR A 296 -1.96 -2.16 7.01
N THR A 297 -2.03 -3.48 7.12
CA THR A 297 -2.06 -4.18 8.41
C THR A 297 -1.45 -5.58 8.31
N ILE A 298 -1.61 -6.39 9.36
CA ILE A 298 -1.15 -7.78 9.41
C ILE A 298 -2.26 -8.77 9.01
N PRO A 299 -1.91 -9.99 8.56
CA PRO A 299 -2.88 -11.01 8.15
C PRO A 299 -3.98 -11.28 9.19
N GLU A 300 -3.62 -11.33 10.47
CA GLU A 300 -4.53 -11.69 11.55
C GLU A 300 -5.65 -10.65 11.75
N ALA A 301 -5.41 -9.39 11.37
CA ALA A 301 -6.40 -8.32 11.46
C ALA A 301 -7.58 -8.48 10.47
N VAL A 302 -7.48 -9.43 9.53
CA VAL A 302 -8.54 -9.79 8.57
C VAL A 302 -8.81 -11.30 8.57
N GLY A 303 -8.53 -12.00 9.66
CA GLY A 303 -8.78 -13.44 9.78
C GLY A 303 -7.96 -14.25 8.78
N MET A 304 -6.70 -13.88 8.55
CA MET A 304 -5.74 -14.67 7.78
C MET A 304 -4.55 -15.07 8.65
N SER A 305 -4.00 -16.26 8.40
CA SER A 305 -2.85 -16.79 9.13
C SER A 305 -1.52 -16.33 8.51
N SER A 306 -0.72 -15.55 9.25
CA SER A 306 0.63 -15.24 8.82
C SER A 306 1.53 -16.49 8.72
N TYR A 307 1.28 -17.53 9.53
CA TYR A 307 2.00 -18.80 9.45
C TYR A 307 1.77 -19.54 8.13
N LYS A 308 0.51 -19.60 7.66
CA LYS A 308 0.20 -20.18 6.34
C LYS A 308 0.78 -19.33 5.20
N LEU A 309 0.71 -17.99 5.31
CA LEU A 309 1.30 -17.08 4.32
C LEU A 309 2.84 -17.14 4.28
N ALA A 310 3.51 -17.60 5.34
CA ALA A 310 4.96 -17.80 5.31
C ALA A 310 5.40 -18.84 4.26
N LEU A 311 4.49 -19.71 3.79
CA LEU A 311 4.76 -20.64 2.68
C LEU A 311 5.08 -19.91 1.37
N LEU A 312 4.62 -18.66 1.21
CA LEU A 312 4.96 -17.83 0.04
C LEU A 312 6.46 -17.58 -0.08
N ASP A 313 7.19 -17.51 1.03
CA ASP A 313 8.64 -17.32 1.01
C ASP A 313 9.34 -18.56 0.42
N LYS A 314 8.88 -19.76 0.76
CA LYS A 314 9.40 -21.00 0.17
C LYS A 314 9.08 -21.09 -1.32
N ILE A 315 7.85 -20.76 -1.71
CA ILE A 315 7.45 -20.70 -3.12
C ILE A 315 8.31 -19.68 -3.88
N ALA A 316 8.59 -18.54 -3.24
CA ALA A 316 9.42 -17.51 -3.84
C ALA A 316 10.85 -17.97 -4.06
N ASP A 317 11.44 -18.66 -3.07
CA ASP A 317 12.76 -19.26 -3.19
C ASP A 317 12.81 -20.28 -4.34
N THR A 318 11.77 -21.11 -4.50
CA THR A 318 11.65 -22.02 -5.66
C THR A 318 11.62 -21.25 -6.99
N ILE A 319 10.82 -20.20 -7.12
CA ILE A 319 10.72 -19.41 -8.37
C ILE A 319 12.09 -18.83 -8.76
N ILE A 320 12.84 -18.33 -7.79
CA ILE A 320 14.15 -17.70 -8.03
C ILE A 320 15.22 -18.76 -8.32
N THR A 321 15.21 -19.86 -7.58
CA THR A 321 16.26 -20.91 -7.66
C THR A 321 16.12 -21.74 -8.95
N GLU A 322 14.89 -22.03 -9.37
CA GLU A 322 14.59 -22.66 -10.67
C GLU A 322 14.55 -21.65 -11.83
N GLU A 323 14.99 -20.40 -11.60
CA GLU A 323 15.11 -19.34 -12.62
C GLU A 323 13.83 -19.04 -13.43
N MET A 324 12.65 -19.32 -12.85
CA MET A 324 11.36 -19.07 -13.51
C MET A 324 11.05 -17.58 -13.67
N ALA A 325 11.65 -16.75 -12.82
CA ALA A 325 11.74 -15.30 -12.98
C ALA A 325 12.92 -14.75 -12.15
N PRO A 326 13.63 -13.71 -12.61
CA PRO A 326 14.71 -13.10 -11.82
C PRO A 326 14.24 -12.48 -10.50
N GLY A 327 13.04 -11.89 -10.51
CA GLY A 327 12.43 -11.25 -9.36
C GLY A 327 10.99 -10.83 -9.64
N PHE A 328 10.24 -10.60 -8.56
CA PHE A 328 8.81 -10.30 -8.65
C PHE A 328 8.28 -9.60 -7.40
N GLN A 329 7.08 -9.06 -7.51
CA GLN A 329 6.31 -8.46 -6.43
C GLN A 329 5.04 -9.27 -6.17
N ILE A 330 4.69 -9.43 -4.88
CA ILE A 330 3.41 -9.97 -4.44
C ILE A 330 2.71 -8.92 -3.58
N LEU A 331 1.43 -8.67 -3.87
CA LEU A 331 0.53 -7.96 -2.98
C LEU A 331 -0.72 -8.79 -2.72
N VAL A 332 -1.12 -8.83 -1.45
CA VAL A 332 -2.34 -9.48 -0.99
C VAL A 332 -3.11 -8.48 -0.13
N ALA A 333 -4.37 -8.27 -0.49
CA ALA A 333 -5.32 -7.55 0.35
C ALA A 333 -6.57 -8.41 0.58
N ARG A 334 -7.21 -8.23 1.73
CA ARG A 334 -8.52 -8.82 2.02
C ARG A 334 -9.40 -7.77 2.68
N ASN A 335 -10.65 -7.64 2.23
CA ASN A 335 -11.62 -6.68 2.77
C ASN A 335 -11.09 -5.23 2.82
N GLY A 336 -10.38 -4.81 1.75
CA GLY A 336 -9.80 -3.48 1.67
C GLY A 336 -8.55 -3.27 2.55
N LYS A 337 -7.98 -4.32 3.13
CA LYS A 337 -6.74 -4.23 3.92
C LYS A 337 -5.60 -5.02 3.28
N VAL A 338 -4.52 -4.34 2.92
CA VAL A 338 -3.26 -4.94 2.44
C VAL A 338 -2.56 -5.60 3.62
N VAL A 339 -2.42 -6.92 3.56
CA VAL A 339 -1.79 -7.74 4.60
C VAL A 339 -0.38 -8.20 4.23
N LEU A 340 -0.05 -8.15 2.94
CA LEU A 340 1.27 -8.48 2.43
C LEU A 340 1.59 -7.62 1.21
N GLN A 341 2.77 -7.01 1.22
CA GLN A 341 3.35 -6.29 0.09
C GLN A 341 4.86 -6.56 0.10
N LYS A 342 5.29 -7.59 -0.64
CA LYS A 342 6.66 -8.10 -0.58
C LYS A 342 7.26 -8.27 -1.96
N SER A 343 8.54 -7.92 -2.08
CA SER A 343 9.34 -8.09 -3.29
C SER A 343 10.39 -9.17 -3.07
N TYR A 344 10.66 -9.95 -4.11
CA TYR A 344 11.58 -11.06 -4.09
C TYR A 344 12.55 -10.99 -5.28
N GLY A 345 13.75 -11.55 -5.10
CA GLY A 345 14.73 -11.68 -6.16
C GLY A 345 15.35 -10.35 -6.61
N TYR A 346 15.73 -10.30 -7.89
CA TYR A 346 16.53 -9.25 -8.48
C TYR A 346 15.96 -8.80 -9.83
N HIS A 347 16.41 -7.65 -10.33
CA HIS A 347 16.02 -7.13 -11.64
C HIS A 347 16.43 -8.08 -12.77
N THR A 348 17.57 -8.77 -12.62
CA THR A 348 18.13 -9.72 -13.59
C THR A 348 18.79 -10.89 -12.88
N GLN A 349 19.07 -11.97 -13.61
CA GLN A 349 19.78 -13.17 -13.10
C GLN A 349 21.21 -12.89 -12.60
N ASN A 350 21.80 -11.73 -12.93
CA ASN A 350 23.12 -11.34 -12.42
C ASN A 350 23.11 -10.94 -10.93
N LYS A 351 21.92 -10.86 -10.31
CA LYS A 351 21.73 -10.58 -8.87
C LYS A 351 22.37 -9.28 -8.37
N ILE A 352 22.50 -8.28 -9.24
CA ILE A 352 23.12 -6.98 -8.91
C ILE A 352 22.15 -6.08 -8.12
N LYS A 353 20.90 -6.00 -8.56
CA LYS A 353 19.90 -5.07 -8.00
C LYS A 353 18.68 -5.82 -7.50
N LYS A 354 18.41 -5.77 -6.19
CA LYS A 354 17.20 -6.34 -5.57
C LYS A 354 15.95 -5.60 -6.03
N VAL A 355 14.86 -6.35 -6.21
CA VAL A 355 13.53 -5.77 -6.47
C VAL A 355 13.04 -5.04 -5.22
N LYS A 356 12.45 -3.87 -5.43
CA LYS A 356 11.74 -3.06 -4.43
C LYS A 356 10.27 -3.02 -4.74
N ASN A 357 9.43 -2.81 -3.72
CA ASN A 357 7.97 -2.62 -3.88
C ASN A 357 7.60 -1.41 -4.75
N THR A 358 8.55 -0.51 -5.00
CA THR A 358 8.40 0.68 -5.83
C THR A 358 8.84 0.47 -7.28
N ASP A 359 9.47 -0.67 -7.61
CA ASP A 359 9.95 -0.91 -8.97
C ASP A 359 8.77 -1.18 -9.91
N LEU A 360 8.93 -0.76 -11.16
CA LEU A 360 7.93 -0.83 -12.21
C LEU A 360 8.17 -2.03 -13.10
N TYR A 361 7.11 -2.81 -13.33
CA TYR A 361 7.08 -3.92 -14.28
C TYR A 361 6.27 -3.55 -15.51
N ASP A 362 6.69 -4.02 -16.69
CA ASP A 362 5.79 -4.10 -17.85
C ASP A 362 4.69 -5.10 -17.52
N VAL A 363 3.45 -4.61 -17.40
CA VAL A 363 2.34 -5.46 -16.96
C VAL A 363 1.66 -6.21 -18.10
N ALA A 364 2.15 -6.06 -19.33
CA ALA A 364 1.62 -6.69 -20.53
C ALA A 364 0.08 -6.59 -20.59
N SER A 365 -0.61 -7.71 -20.79
CA SER A 365 -2.06 -7.74 -20.99
C SER A 365 -2.91 -7.37 -19.78
N LEU A 366 -2.34 -7.20 -18.58
CA LEU A 366 -3.06 -6.49 -17.50
C LEU A 366 -3.49 -5.09 -17.95
N THR A 367 -2.79 -4.48 -18.92
CA THR A 367 -3.18 -3.21 -19.57
C THR A 367 -4.64 -3.19 -20.00
N LYS A 368 -5.21 -4.33 -20.45
CA LYS A 368 -6.62 -4.41 -20.84
C LYS A 368 -7.55 -3.99 -19.70
N ILE A 369 -7.32 -4.52 -18.50
CA ILE A 369 -8.13 -4.26 -17.32
C ILE A 369 -7.65 -3.05 -16.51
N LEU A 370 -6.46 -2.51 -16.79
CA LEU A 370 -5.93 -1.33 -16.12
C LEU A 370 -6.20 -0.03 -16.90
N ALA A 371 -6.38 -0.11 -18.23
CA ALA A 371 -6.55 1.07 -19.08
C ALA A 371 -7.79 1.03 -19.97
N THR A 372 -7.85 0.10 -20.93
CA THR A 372 -8.92 0.11 -21.95
C THR A 372 -10.29 -0.17 -21.35
N LEU A 373 -10.39 -1.19 -20.51
CA LEU A 373 -11.66 -1.61 -19.92
C LEU A 373 -12.31 -0.55 -19.02
N PRO A 374 -11.64 0.06 -18.02
CA PRO A 374 -12.27 1.08 -17.18
C PRO A 374 -12.71 2.31 -17.98
N LEU A 375 -11.96 2.69 -19.02
CA LEU A 375 -12.33 3.79 -19.90
C LEU A 375 -13.54 3.44 -20.79
N LEU A 376 -13.65 2.19 -21.23
CA LEU A 376 -14.79 1.70 -22.00
C LEU A 376 -16.05 1.60 -21.14
N MET A 377 -15.94 1.11 -19.90
CA MET A 377 -17.02 1.15 -18.91
C MET A 377 -17.53 2.58 -18.69
N LYS A 378 -16.61 3.54 -18.56
CA LYS A 378 -16.96 4.97 -18.47
C LYS A 378 -17.67 5.48 -19.72
N ALA A 379 -17.18 5.14 -20.91
CA ALA A 379 -17.80 5.54 -22.17
C ALA A 379 -19.21 4.95 -22.33
N GLU A 380 -19.44 3.74 -21.83
CA GLU A 380 -20.75 3.09 -21.80
C GLU A 380 -21.71 3.78 -20.84
N GLU A 381 -21.26 4.13 -19.63
CA GLU A 381 -22.07 4.92 -18.68
C GLU A 381 -22.45 6.30 -19.20
N GLU A 382 -21.58 6.90 -20.02
CA GLU A 382 -21.80 8.16 -20.70
C GLU A 382 -22.63 8.02 -21.99
N GLN A 383 -23.10 6.81 -22.32
CA GLN A 383 -23.86 6.50 -23.53
C GLN A 383 -23.14 6.88 -24.83
N ARG A 384 -21.80 6.93 -24.79
CA ARG A 384 -20.97 7.25 -25.96
C ARG A 384 -20.61 6.01 -26.78
N ILE A 385 -20.62 4.83 -26.14
CA ILE A 385 -20.34 3.52 -26.75
C ILE A 385 -21.27 2.50 -26.11
N SER A 386 -22.04 1.76 -26.90
CA SER A 386 -22.83 0.62 -26.44
C SER A 386 -22.07 -0.70 -26.62
N LEU A 387 -22.43 -1.73 -25.84
CA LEU A 387 -21.92 -3.09 -26.05
C LEU A 387 -22.38 -3.69 -27.39
N ALA A 388 -23.48 -3.20 -27.94
CA ALA A 388 -24.03 -3.63 -29.23
C ALA A 388 -23.45 -2.85 -30.41
N ASP A 389 -22.68 -1.79 -30.18
CA ASP A 389 -22.12 -1.00 -31.27
C ASP A 389 -21.18 -1.85 -32.11
N GLU A 390 -21.37 -1.73 -33.43
CA GLU A 390 -20.57 -2.44 -34.41
C GLU A 390 -19.33 -1.63 -34.80
N VAL A 391 -18.26 -2.33 -35.20
CA VAL A 391 -17.02 -1.72 -35.67
C VAL A 391 -17.25 -0.79 -36.87
N ALA A 392 -18.20 -1.12 -37.76
CA ALA A 392 -18.57 -0.28 -38.90
C ALA A 392 -19.10 1.11 -38.52
N ASP A 393 -19.79 1.19 -37.38
CA ASP A 393 -20.37 2.43 -36.88
C ASP A 393 -19.33 3.26 -36.13
N MET A 394 -18.54 2.61 -35.28
CA MET A 394 -17.51 3.29 -34.48
C MET A 394 -16.28 3.68 -35.30
N LEU A 395 -15.92 2.91 -36.33
CA LEU A 395 -14.74 3.09 -37.17
C LEU A 395 -15.12 2.94 -38.66
N PRO A 396 -15.60 4.02 -39.32
CA PRO A 396 -16.14 3.97 -40.69
C PRO A 396 -15.22 3.34 -41.74
N ARG A 397 -13.90 3.37 -41.55
CA ARG A 397 -12.92 2.73 -42.45
C ARG A 397 -13.01 1.20 -42.50
N PHE A 398 -13.75 0.58 -41.59
CA PHE A 398 -13.97 -0.87 -41.54
C PHE A 398 -15.32 -1.31 -42.15
N ARG A 399 -16.18 -0.38 -42.62
CA ARG A 399 -17.52 -0.70 -43.19
C ARG A 399 -17.50 -1.73 -44.30
N ASN A 400 -16.49 -1.68 -45.17
CA ASN A 400 -16.34 -2.58 -46.32
C ASN A 400 -15.36 -3.72 -46.03
N THR A 401 -15.28 -4.18 -44.78
CA THR A 401 -14.38 -5.25 -44.34
C THR A 401 -15.18 -6.33 -43.62
N ASN A 402 -14.63 -7.54 -43.52
CA ASN A 402 -15.15 -8.62 -42.67
C ASN A 402 -14.98 -8.34 -41.16
N LYS A 403 -14.83 -7.08 -40.76
CA LYS A 403 -14.87 -6.63 -39.36
C LYS A 403 -16.11 -5.79 -39.08
N ALA A 404 -16.84 -5.38 -40.11
CA ALA A 404 -17.93 -4.41 -40.03
C ALA A 404 -18.92 -4.70 -38.90
N GLY A 405 -19.51 -5.90 -38.89
CA GLY A 405 -20.53 -6.31 -37.91
C GLY A 405 -20.00 -6.84 -36.57
N ILE A 406 -18.69 -6.76 -36.31
CA ILE A 406 -18.16 -7.17 -35.00
C ILE A 406 -18.60 -6.15 -33.94
N THR A 407 -19.19 -6.64 -32.85
CA THR A 407 -19.66 -5.80 -31.75
C THR A 407 -18.60 -5.58 -30.67
N VAL A 408 -18.78 -4.53 -29.87
CA VAL A 408 -17.98 -4.31 -28.64
C VAL A 408 -18.06 -5.52 -27.69
N LYS A 409 -19.26 -6.09 -27.51
CA LYS A 409 -19.47 -7.26 -26.65
C LYS A 409 -18.61 -8.45 -27.09
N GLU A 410 -18.59 -8.77 -28.37
CA GLU A 410 -17.81 -9.89 -28.93
C GLU A 410 -16.30 -9.66 -28.86
N MET A 411 -15.84 -8.41 -29.01
CA MET A 411 -14.43 -8.07 -28.83
C MET A 411 -13.98 -8.29 -27.38
N LEU A 412 -14.79 -7.89 -26.40
CA LEU A 412 -14.48 -8.01 -24.98
C LEU A 412 -14.56 -9.44 -24.44
N SER A 413 -15.44 -10.27 -25.00
CA SER A 413 -15.56 -11.70 -24.65
C SER A 413 -14.61 -12.60 -25.43
N HIS A 414 -13.87 -12.05 -26.40
CA HIS A 414 -13.02 -12.79 -27.36
C HIS A 414 -13.78 -13.82 -28.20
N THR A 415 -15.01 -13.48 -28.61
CA THR A 415 -15.84 -14.31 -29.51
C THR A 415 -15.96 -13.74 -30.93
N ALA A 416 -15.37 -12.56 -31.19
CA ALA A 416 -15.41 -11.84 -32.48
C ALA A 416 -14.71 -12.52 -33.68
N GLN A 417 -14.27 -13.78 -33.54
CA GLN A 417 -13.50 -14.52 -34.56
C GLN A 417 -12.25 -13.79 -35.07
N LEU A 418 -11.70 -12.85 -34.31
CA LEU A 418 -10.45 -12.19 -34.67
C LEU A 418 -9.27 -13.16 -34.56
N LYS A 419 -8.26 -13.00 -35.43
CA LYS A 419 -6.97 -13.69 -35.28
C LYS A 419 -6.37 -13.33 -33.92
N ALA A 420 -5.68 -14.28 -33.28
CA ALA A 420 -5.15 -14.07 -31.94
C ALA A 420 -4.12 -12.92 -31.90
N TRP A 421 -3.23 -12.90 -32.90
CA TRP A 421 -2.13 -11.96 -33.00
C TRP A 421 -1.70 -11.79 -34.46
N ILE A 422 -1.15 -10.61 -34.80
CA ILE A 422 -0.50 -10.33 -36.08
C ILE A 422 0.89 -9.74 -35.78
N PRO A 423 1.98 -10.35 -36.28
CA PRO A 423 3.34 -9.86 -36.04
C PRO A 423 3.66 -8.68 -36.98
N PHE A 424 3.07 -7.51 -36.75
CA PHE A 424 3.19 -6.35 -37.64
C PHE A 424 4.65 -5.98 -37.97
N TYR A 425 5.57 -6.16 -37.02
CA TYR A 425 7.00 -5.85 -37.20
C TYR A 425 7.68 -6.70 -38.28
N LYS A 426 7.22 -7.93 -38.55
CA LYS A 426 7.81 -8.79 -39.59
C LYS A 426 7.70 -8.18 -40.97
N ALA A 427 6.65 -7.40 -41.25
CA ALA A 427 6.51 -6.69 -42.51
C ALA A 427 7.45 -5.48 -42.66
N THR A 428 8.24 -5.16 -41.62
CA THR A 428 9.26 -4.11 -41.62
C THR A 428 10.68 -4.66 -41.61
N GLN A 429 10.82 -5.98 -41.69
CA GLN A 429 12.08 -6.70 -41.69
C GLN A 429 12.36 -7.29 -43.07
N ASP A 430 13.63 -7.50 -43.37
CA ASP A 430 14.05 -8.34 -44.47
C ASP A 430 13.60 -9.78 -44.23
N SER A 431 12.94 -10.39 -45.20
CA SER A 431 12.36 -11.73 -45.04
C SER A 431 13.40 -12.85 -44.96
N LEU A 432 14.63 -12.60 -45.41
CA LEU A 432 15.73 -13.57 -45.41
C LEU A 432 16.60 -13.39 -44.17
N THR A 433 16.99 -12.17 -43.82
CA THR A 433 17.90 -11.90 -42.71
C THR A 433 17.20 -11.65 -41.38
N GLY A 434 15.93 -11.24 -41.40
CA GLY A 434 15.20 -10.79 -40.20
C GLY A 434 15.62 -9.42 -39.70
N GLU A 435 16.51 -8.72 -40.41
CA GLU A 435 16.97 -7.40 -40.01
C GLU A 435 15.92 -6.32 -40.29
N ASN A 436 15.86 -5.30 -39.43
CA ASN A 436 14.99 -4.16 -39.63
C ASN A 436 15.41 -3.35 -40.86
N LEU A 437 14.47 -3.13 -41.79
CA LEU A 437 14.75 -2.37 -43.01
C LEU A 437 14.90 -0.87 -42.69
N SER A 438 15.96 -0.26 -43.20
CA SER A 438 16.25 1.19 -43.06
C SER A 438 15.17 2.09 -43.68
N SER A 439 14.35 1.55 -44.57
CA SER A 439 13.17 2.21 -45.13
C SER A 439 12.03 2.37 -44.13
N TYR A 440 12.04 1.65 -43.00
CA TYR A 440 11.04 1.76 -41.93
C TYR A 440 11.60 2.31 -40.62
N TYR A 441 12.91 2.20 -40.39
CA TYR A 441 13.54 2.59 -39.13
C TYR A 441 14.69 3.57 -39.29
N GLN A 442 14.84 4.45 -38.31
CA GLN A 442 15.99 5.34 -38.12
C GLN A 442 16.43 5.33 -36.67
N THR A 443 17.71 5.64 -36.42
CA THR A 443 18.29 5.70 -35.07
C THR A 443 18.05 7.03 -34.36
N VAL A 444 17.70 8.06 -35.12
CA VAL A 444 17.44 9.41 -34.64
C VAL A 444 16.00 9.80 -34.96
N LYS A 445 15.32 10.41 -33.98
CA LYS A 445 13.95 10.89 -34.14
C LYS A 445 13.88 11.99 -35.20
N SER A 446 12.92 11.89 -36.10
CA SER A 446 12.59 12.95 -37.05
C SER A 446 11.07 13.06 -37.24
N LYS A 447 10.61 14.00 -38.08
CA LYS A 447 9.18 14.12 -38.42
C LYS A 447 8.66 12.86 -39.12
N GLU A 448 9.47 12.30 -40.03
CA GLU A 448 9.13 11.07 -40.76
C GLU A 448 9.26 9.82 -39.88
N TYR A 449 10.22 9.79 -38.96
CA TYR A 449 10.49 8.68 -38.04
C TYR A 449 10.28 9.13 -36.59
N GLY A 450 9.01 9.28 -36.21
CA GLY A 450 8.61 9.84 -34.92
C GLY A 450 8.23 8.80 -33.86
N THR A 451 7.94 7.56 -34.26
CA THR A 451 7.40 6.53 -33.36
C THR A 451 8.53 5.76 -32.69
N LYS A 452 8.80 6.06 -31.41
CA LYS A 452 9.83 5.34 -30.64
C LYS A 452 9.36 3.92 -30.31
N VAL A 453 10.06 2.91 -30.83
CA VAL A 453 9.77 1.49 -30.54
C VAL A 453 10.75 0.91 -29.52
N ALA A 454 11.96 1.47 -29.43
CA ALA A 454 12.98 1.09 -28.44
C ALA A 454 14.00 2.23 -28.22
N GLU A 455 15.07 1.99 -27.45
CA GLU A 455 16.15 2.96 -27.30
C GLU A 455 16.86 3.16 -28.64
N ASN A 456 16.99 4.41 -29.08
CA ASN A 456 17.58 4.81 -30.37
C ASN A 456 17.03 4.05 -31.58
N LEU A 457 15.73 3.72 -31.58
CA LEU A 457 15.06 3.06 -32.71
C LEU A 457 13.67 3.65 -32.91
N PHE A 458 13.49 4.32 -34.06
CA PHE A 458 12.29 5.07 -34.41
C PHE A 458 11.69 4.54 -35.71
N LEU A 459 10.44 4.10 -35.63
CA LEU A 459 9.62 3.66 -36.76
C LEU A 459 9.02 4.86 -37.49
N LYS A 460 8.78 4.72 -38.80
CA LYS A 460 8.00 5.66 -39.60
C LYS A 460 6.69 6.06 -38.92
N SER A 461 6.46 7.36 -38.82
CA SER A 461 5.31 7.96 -38.13
C SER A 461 3.95 7.51 -38.70
N ASN A 462 3.87 7.24 -40.00
CA ASN A 462 2.65 6.81 -40.68
C ASN A 462 2.41 5.28 -40.63
N TYR A 463 3.32 4.49 -40.05
CA TYR A 463 3.17 3.03 -40.03
C TYR A 463 1.96 2.56 -39.20
N LYS A 464 1.47 3.39 -38.27
CA LYS A 464 0.20 3.16 -37.57
C LYS A 464 -0.93 2.82 -38.57
N ASP A 465 -0.99 3.49 -39.72
CA ASP A 465 -2.02 3.21 -40.73
C ASP A 465 -1.91 1.80 -41.30
N SER A 466 -0.68 1.30 -41.48
CA SER A 466 -0.42 -0.07 -41.95
C SER A 466 -0.91 -1.11 -40.95
N ILE A 467 -0.72 -0.90 -39.64
CA ILE A 467 -1.23 -1.80 -38.59
C ILE A 467 -2.74 -2.02 -38.77
N TYR A 468 -3.50 -0.93 -38.88
CA TYR A 468 -4.95 -1.04 -39.03
C TYR A 468 -5.39 -1.55 -40.40
N LYS A 469 -4.63 -1.29 -41.47
CA LYS A 469 -4.86 -1.93 -42.78
C LYS A 469 -4.66 -3.44 -42.71
N TYR A 470 -3.66 -3.92 -41.97
CA TYR A 470 -3.46 -5.35 -41.76
C TYR A 470 -4.61 -5.97 -40.96
N ILE A 471 -5.11 -5.29 -39.92
CA ILE A 471 -6.28 -5.75 -39.16
C ILE A 471 -7.53 -5.80 -40.05
N ALA A 472 -7.76 -4.78 -40.86
CA ALA A 472 -8.91 -4.67 -41.77
C ALA A 472 -8.92 -5.78 -42.84
N ARG A 473 -7.74 -6.17 -43.34
CA ARG A 473 -7.59 -7.18 -44.39
C ARG A 473 -7.45 -8.61 -43.87
N ALA A 474 -7.10 -8.80 -42.60
CA ALA A 474 -6.93 -10.12 -42.04
C ALA A 474 -8.25 -10.88 -42.04
N ASP A 475 -8.25 -12.13 -42.51
CA ASP A 475 -9.44 -12.98 -42.43
C ASP A 475 -9.87 -13.18 -40.97
N GLN A 476 -11.19 -13.29 -40.74
CA GLN A 476 -11.69 -13.84 -39.48
C GLN A 476 -11.34 -15.33 -39.42
N ARG A 477 -11.28 -15.86 -38.20
CA ARG A 477 -11.15 -17.31 -37.98
C ARG A 477 -12.42 -18.01 -38.46
N GLU A 478 -12.25 -19.17 -39.06
CA GLU A 478 -13.36 -20.01 -39.49
C GLU A 478 -14.16 -20.53 -38.28
N GLU A 479 -13.48 -20.93 -37.21
CA GLU A 479 -14.10 -21.44 -36.00
C GLU A 479 -14.73 -20.33 -35.14
N THR A 480 -16.02 -20.48 -34.85
CA THR A 480 -16.76 -19.72 -33.85
C THR A 480 -16.30 -20.08 -32.43
N GLY A 481 -16.64 -19.24 -31.45
CA GLY A 481 -16.33 -19.48 -30.03
C GLY A 481 -15.05 -18.78 -29.55
N TYR A 482 -14.64 -19.11 -28.32
CA TYR A 482 -13.60 -18.38 -27.62
C TYR A 482 -12.19 -18.57 -28.22
N LYS A 483 -11.55 -17.46 -28.58
CA LYS A 483 -10.12 -17.40 -28.82
C LYS A 483 -9.59 -16.03 -28.44
N TYR A 484 -8.68 -16.00 -27.47
CA TYR A 484 -8.01 -14.78 -27.07
C TYR A 484 -7.41 -14.04 -28.28
N SER A 485 -7.70 -12.74 -28.37
CA SER A 485 -7.24 -11.87 -29.44
C SER A 485 -6.93 -10.47 -28.92
N ASP A 486 -5.77 -9.96 -29.31
CA ASP A 486 -5.39 -8.58 -29.02
C ASP A 486 -6.02 -7.58 -30.01
N LEU A 487 -6.42 -8.03 -31.21
CA LEU A 487 -6.83 -7.15 -32.31
C LEU A 487 -8.05 -6.29 -31.94
N GLY A 488 -9.00 -6.82 -31.18
CA GLY A 488 -10.15 -6.05 -30.70
C GLY A 488 -9.74 -4.84 -29.87
N TYR A 489 -8.67 -4.95 -29.09
CA TYR A 489 -8.16 -3.86 -28.25
C TYR A 489 -7.39 -2.79 -29.05
N TYR A 490 -6.92 -3.07 -30.27
CA TYR A 490 -6.42 -2.04 -31.18
C TYR A 490 -7.57 -1.15 -31.68
N LEU A 491 -8.70 -1.79 -32.02
CA LEU A 491 -9.92 -1.10 -32.46
C LEU A 491 -10.51 -0.29 -31.31
N LEU A 492 -10.72 -0.91 -30.14
CA LEU A 492 -11.25 -0.22 -28.96
C LEU A 492 -10.39 0.97 -28.53
N LYS A 493 -9.06 0.86 -28.60
CA LYS A 493 -8.18 2.02 -28.36
C LYS A 493 -8.53 3.18 -29.28
N GLU A 494 -8.62 2.92 -30.58
CA GLU A 494 -8.92 3.97 -31.57
C GLU A 494 -10.31 4.56 -31.36
N VAL A 495 -11.30 3.71 -31.07
CA VAL A 495 -12.66 4.16 -30.72
C VAL A 495 -12.60 5.12 -29.54
N LEU A 496 -11.95 4.74 -28.43
CA LEU A 496 -11.87 5.59 -27.23
C LEU A 496 -11.13 6.90 -27.50
N GLU A 497 -10.03 6.88 -28.25
CA GLU A 497 -9.31 8.11 -28.64
C GLU A 497 -10.15 9.02 -29.55
N ASN A 498 -10.94 8.43 -30.46
CA ASN A 498 -11.86 9.16 -31.33
C ASN A 498 -13.04 9.74 -30.54
N THR A 499 -13.55 9.03 -29.54
CA THR A 499 -14.66 9.45 -28.69
C THR A 499 -14.29 10.59 -27.76
N TYR A 500 -13.08 10.58 -27.20
CA TYR A 500 -12.63 11.59 -26.23
C TYR A 500 -11.66 12.63 -26.79
N LYS A 501 -11.21 12.48 -28.04
CA LYS A 501 -10.26 13.39 -28.73
C LYS A 501 -8.95 13.60 -27.96
N LYS A 502 -8.50 12.58 -27.23
CA LYS A 502 -7.27 12.56 -26.44
C LYS A 502 -6.63 11.17 -26.51
N PRO A 503 -5.31 11.05 -26.35
CA PRO A 503 -4.66 9.74 -26.40
C PRO A 503 -4.99 8.90 -25.16
N LEU A 504 -5.01 7.57 -25.33
CA LEU A 504 -5.44 6.63 -24.28
C LEU A 504 -4.66 6.79 -22.97
N ASN A 505 -3.35 7.01 -23.05
CA ASN A 505 -2.49 7.21 -21.87
C ASN A 505 -2.89 8.43 -21.04
N ALA A 506 -3.25 9.55 -21.69
CA ALA A 506 -3.70 10.76 -20.99
C ALA A 506 -5.10 10.59 -20.39
N LEU A 507 -5.98 9.85 -21.08
CA LEU A 507 -7.34 9.60 -20.60
C LEU A 507 -7.36 8.76 -19.34
N VAL A 508 -6.66 7.63 -19.33
CA VAL A 508 -6.64 6.75 -18.16
C VAL A 508 -5.91 7.39 -16.96
N ASP A 509 -4.84 8.15 -17.22
CA ASP A 509 -4.11 8.83 -16.15
C ASP A 509 -5.00 9.85 -15.43
N ALA A 510 -5.72 10.68 -16.19
CA ALA A 510 -6.61 11.70 -15.65
C ALA A 510 -7.87 11.13 -14.97
N TYR A 511 -8.52 10.13 -15.58
CA TYR A 511 -9.78 9.62 -15.05
C TYR A 511 -9.61 8.62 -13.91
N PHE A 512 -8.50 7.86 -13.89
CA PHE A 512 -8.30 6.77 -12.94
C PHE A 512 -7.00 6.91 -12.15
N TYR A 513 -5.83 6.97 -12.78
CA TYR A 513 -4.57 6.79 -12.03
C TYR A 513 -4.28 7.92 -11.04
N GLN A 514 -4.29 9.18 -11.48
CA GLN A 514 -4.04 10.35 -10.62
C GLN A 514 -5.05 10.43 -9.44
N PRO A 515 -6.37 10.41 -9.67
CA PRO A 515 -7.34 10.53 -8.57
C PRO A 515 -7.34 9.33 -7.61
N LEU A 516 -6.98 8.12 -8.07
CA LEU A 516 -6.77 6.96 -7.20
C LEU A 516 -5.51 7.09 -6.34
N GLY A 517 -4.56 7.91 -6.77
CA GLY A 517 -3.21 7.96 -6.22
C GLY A 517 -2.34 6.78 -6.68
N ALA A 518 -2.62 6.23 -7.85
CA ALA A 518 -1.86 5.17 -8.51
C ALA A 518 -0.63 5.76 -9.26
N ASN A 519 0.19 6.52 -8.53
CA ASN A 519 1.23 7.40 -9.10
C ASN A 519 2.39 6.65 -9.75
N ARG A 520 2.50 5.34 -9.55
CA ARG A 520 3.47 4.44 -10.18
C ARG A 520 2.81 3.57 -11.23
N THR A 521 1.65 3.95 -11.77
CA THR A 521 1.02 3.30 -12.93
C THR A 521 0.99 4.26 -14.12
N GLY A 522 1.26 3.75 -15.31
CA GLY A 522 1.05 4.48 -16.56
C GLY A 522 1.84 3.94 -17.74
N TYR A 523 1.63 4.56 -18.89
CA TYR A 523 2.42 4.32 -20.09
C TYR A 523 3.73 5.12 -20.06
N LEU A 524 4.68 4.75 -20.94
CA LEU A 524 5.91 5.50 -21.19
C LEU A 524 6.70 5.82 -19.91
N PRO A 525 7.08 4.80 -19.10
CA PRO A 525 7.64 5.02 -17.76
C PRO A 525 8.94 5.83 -17.76
N LEU A 526 9.71 5.81 -18.85
CA LEU A 526 10.97 6.57 -18.98
C LEU A 526 10.76 8.09 -19.04
N GLU A 527 9.54 8.56 -19.28
CA GLU A 527 9.22 10.00 -19.22
C GLU A 527 9.00 10.49 -17.79
N ARG A 528 8.80 9.56 -16.84
CA ARG A 528 8.40 9.86 -15.45
C ARG A 528 9.36 9.32 -14.41
N PHE A 529 10.06 8.24 -14.72
CA PHE A 529 10.90 7.51 -13.78
C PHE A 529 12.30 7.31 -14.32
N SER A 530 13.26 7.25 -13.40
CA SER A 530 14.61 6.84 -13.75
C SER A 530 14.59 5.39 -14.24
N LYS A 531 15.38 5.08 -15.28
CA LYS A 531 15.56 3.71 -15.80
C LYS A 531 15.88 2.70 -14.70
N LYS A 532 16.56 3.12 -13.62
CA LYS A 532 16.86 2.29 -12.46
C LYS A 532 15.59 1.76 -11.78
N ASP A 533 14.51 2.51 -11.73
CA ASP A 533 13.28 2.12 -11.03
C ASP A 533 12.37 1.22 -11.89
N ILE A 534 12.81 0.85 -13.10
CA ILE A 534 12.09 0.02 -14.05
C ILE A 534 12.83 -1.31 -14.21
N VAL A 535 12.11 -2.41 -14.06
CA VAL A 535 12.67 -3.76 -14.18
C VAL A 535 12.91 -4.11 -15.66
N PRO A 536 14.09 -4.61 -16.03
CA PRO A 536 14.34 -5.10 -17.39
C PRO A 536 13.39 -6.24 -17.77
N THR A 537 12.86 -6.21 -18.99
CA THR A 537 11.80 -7.13 -19.41
C THR A 537 12.33 -8.31 -20.21
N GLU A 538 13.02 -8.09 -21.33
CA GLU A 538 13.53 -9.15 -22.23
C GLU A 538 14.78 -8.66 -22.96
N LYS A 539 15.74 -9.55 -23.22
CA LYS A 539 16.79 -9.35 -24.24
C LYS A 539 16.21 -9.70 -25.61
N ASP A 540 15.55 -8.75 -26.24
CA ASP A 540 14.96 -8.95 -27.57
C ASP A 540 16.08 -9.09 -28.61
N ASN A 541 16.12 -10.22 -29.30
CA ASN A 541 17.07 -10.57 -30.36
C ASN A 541 16.41 -10.89 -31.72
N TYR A 542 15.12 -10.58 -31.86
CA TYR A 542 14.32 -10.90 -33.06
C TYR A 542 13.66 -9.68 -33.70
N TYR A 543 13.58 -8.56 -32.97
CA TYR A 543 13.00 -7.31 -33.47
C TYR A 543 13.87 -6.10 -33.11
N ARG A 544 13.97 -5.75 -31.82
CA ARG A 544 14.64 -4.50 -31.39
C ARG A 544 16.13 -4.70 -31.09
N ASN A 545 16.61 -5.95 -31.06
CA ASN A 545 18.02 -6.33 -30.90
C ASN A 545 18.70 -5.63 -29.71
N GLN A 546 18.00 -5.54 -28.58
CA GLN A 546 18.46 -4.87 -27.37
C GLN A 546 17.75 -5.37 -26.11
N LEU A 547 18.33 -5.11 -24.94
CA LEU A 547 17.64 -5.30 -23.66
C LEU A 547 16.55 -4.25 -23.48
N LEU A 548 15.29 -4.70 -23.46
CA LEU A 548 14.14 -3.85 -23.21
C LEU A 548 14.06 -3.49 -21.72
N GLN A 549 14.13 -2.20 -21.43
CA GLN A 549 13.92 -1.65 -20.10
C GLN A 549 13.23 -0.29 -20.21
N GLY A 550 11.94 -0.25 -19.88
CA GLY A 550 11.10 0.96 -19.94
C GLY A 550 10.49 1.28 -21.31
N ASN A 551 10.83 0.52 -22.35
CA ASN A 551 10.00 0.42 -23.57
C ASN A 551 9.13 -0.84 -23.44
N VAL A 552 7.90 -0.78 -23.93
CA VAL A 552 6.96 -1.92 -23.87
C VAL A 552 7.51 -3.14 -24.62
N HIS A 553 7.33 -4.31 -24.02
CA HIS A 553 7.73 -5.60 -24.58
C HIS A 553 6.88 -6.01 -25.79
N ASP A 554 5.57 -5.81 -25.73
CA ASP A 554 4.68 -6.11 -26.86
C ASP A 554 5.06 -5.31 -28.11
N MET A 555 5.36 -6.01 -29.20
CA MET A 555 5.90 -5.41 -30.43
C MET A 555 4.88 -4.46 -31.06
N GLY A 556 3.60 -4.84 -31.11
CA GLY A 556 2.58 -4.01 -31.76
C GLY A 556 2.24 -2.76 -30.94
N ALA A 557 2.24 -2.85 -29.60
CA ALA A 557 2.15 -1.67 -28.74
C ALA A 557 3.37 -0.76 -28.89
N ALA A 558 4.57 -1.32 -29.04
CA ALA A 558 5.78 -0.54 -29.33
C ALA A 558 5.62 0.21 -30.67
N MET A 559 5.11 -0.45 -31.72
CA MET A 559 4.83 0.17 -33.02
C MET A 559 3.68 1.21 -32.99
N LEU A 560 2.90 1.27 -31.91
CA LEU A 560 1.96 2.36 -31.62
C LEU A 560 2.57 3.48 -30.75
N GLY A 561 3.89 3.49 -30.59
CA GLY A 561 4.62 4.46 -29.78
C GLY A 561 4.57 4.17 -28.28
N GLY A 562 4.34 2.90 -27.90
CA GLY A 562 4.30 2.45 -26.51
C GLY A 562 2.94 2.53 -25.83
N VAL A 563 1.92 3.10 -26.49
CA VAL A 563 0.56 3.20 -25.97
C VAL A 563 -0.33 2.23 -26.75
N GLY A 564 -0.57 1.04 -26.22
CA GLY A 564 -1.50 0.04 -26.78
C GLY A 564 -2.78 -0.09 -25.95
N GLY A 565 -3.86 -0.54 -26.58
CA GLY A 565 -5.09 -0.90 -25.86
C GLY A 565 -4.97 -2.25 -25.14
N HIS A 566 -4.09 -3.11 -25.64
CA HIS A 566 -3.86 -4.47 -25.15
C HIS A 566 -2.61 -4.60 -24.26
N ALA A 567 -1.65 -3.67 -24.36
CA ALA A 567 -0.36 -3.66 -23.66
C ALA A 567 0.25 -2.24 -23.58
N GLY A 568 1.29 -2.05 -22.75
CA GLY A 568 2.05 -0.78 -22.66
C GLY A 568 2.04 -0.09 -21.30
N VAL A 569 1.18 -0.52 -20.37
CA VAL A 569 1.19 0.00 -19.01
C VAL A 569 2.35 -0.62 -18.23
N PHE A 570 3.02 0.22 -17.45
CA PHE A 570 3.96 -0.18 -16.41
C PHE A 570 3.36 0.16 -15.04
N ALA A 571 3.54 -0.73 -14.06
CA ALA A 571 3.01 -0.54 -12.72
C ALA A 571 3.83 -1.27 -11.65
N ASN A 572 3.59 -0.91 -10.38
CA ASN A 572 3.96 -1.74 -9.23
C ASN A 572 2.72 -2.46 -8.66
N ALA A 573 2.94 -3.44 -7.78
CA ALA A 573 1.85 -4.28 -7.26
C ALA A 573 0.82 -3.51 -6.43
N ASN A 574 1.26 -2.45 -5.72
CA ASN A 574 0.38 -1.58 -4.94
C ASN A 574 -0.67 -0.89 -5.79
N ASP A 575 -0.26 -0.30 -6.91
CA ASP A 575 -1.15 0.49 -7.72
C ASP A 575 -2.06 -0.37 -8.61
N VAL A 576 -1.57 -1.53 -9.07
CA VAL A 576 -2.44 -2.57 -9.65
C VAL A 576 -3.48 -3.02 -8.61
N GLY A 577 -3.07 -3.21 -7.35
CA GLY A 577 -3.96 -3.52 -6.24
C GLY A 577 -5.08 -2.50 -6.09
N LYS A 578 -4.79 -1.19 -6.19
CA LYS A 578 -5.80 -0.13 -6.08
C LYS A 578 -6.85 -0.22 -7.19
N MET A 579 -6.43 -0.51 -8.42
CA MET A 579 -7.36 -0.72 -9.55
C MET A 579 -8.24 -1.96 -9.32
N MET A 580 -7.65 -3.07 -8.84
CA MET A 580 -8.43 -4.27 -8.51
C MET A 580 -9.40 -4.04 -7.35
N GLN A 581 -8.99 -3.29 -6.32
CA GLN A 581 -9.84 -2.94 -5.18
C GLN A 581 -10.97 -1.98 -5.61
N LEU A 582 -10.73 -1.08 -6.56
CA LEU A 582 -11.79 -0.26 -7.16
C LEU A 582 -12.88 -1.14 -7.78
N TYR A 583 -12.50 -2.17 -8.53
CA TYR A 583 -13.46 -3.11 -9.12
C TYR A 583 -14.17 -3.94 -8.04
N LEU A 584 -13.42 -4.47 -7.06
CA LEU A 584 -13.97 -5.25 -5.96
C LEU A 584 -14.99 -4.44 -5.14
N GLN A 585 -14.73 -3.14 -4.97
CA GLN A 585 -15.63 -2.16 -4.32
C GLN A 585 -16.68 -1.58 -5.27
N LYS A 586 -17.00 -2.29 -6.36
CA LYS A 586 -18.07 -1.94 -7.31
C LYS A 586 -17.98 -0.50 -7.82
N GLY A 587 -16.77 -0.08 -8.17
CA GLY A 587 -16.49 1.23 -8.78
C GLY A 587 -16.32 2.38 -7.80
N PHE A 588 -16.26 2.12 -6.48
CA PHE A 588 -16.00 3.13 -5.45
C PHE A 588 -14.61 2.94 -4.84
N TYR A 589 -13.83 4.02 -4.71
CA TYR A 589 -12.55 4.00 -3.99
C TYR A 589 -12.15 5.40 -3.55
N GLY A 590 -11.57 5.55 -2.36
CA GLY A 590 -11.02 6.83 -1.91
C GLY A 590 -12.05 7.96 -1.81
N GLY A 591 -13.29 7.65 -1.44
CA GLY A 591 -14.37 8.62 -1.29
C GLY A 591 -15.01 9.07 -2.62
N LYS A 592 -14.66 8.43 -3.74
CA LYS A 592 -15.14 8.76 -5.09
C LYS A 592 -15.74 7.52 -5.77
N ARG A 593 -16.88 7.70 -6.42
CA ARG A 593 -17.44 6.73 -7.37
C ARG A 593 -16.89 7.02 -8.76
N TYR A 594 -16.10 6.09 -9.28
CA TYR A 594 -15.53 6.13 -10.63
C TYR A 594 -16.45 5.50 -11.66
N LEU A 595 -17.11 4.41 -11.25
CA LEU A 595 -18.02 3.61 -12.06
C LEU A 595 -19.23 3.22 -11.19
N LYS A 596 -20.39 3.07 -11.83
CA LYS A 596 -21.61 2.56 -11.20
C LYS A 596 -21.46 1.08 -10.87
N SER A 597 -22.11 0.66 -9.79
CA SER A 597 -22.06 -0.74 -9.34
C SER A 597 -22.66 -1.68 -10.39
N GLU A 598 -23.72 -1.23 -11.07
CA GLU A 598 -24.42 -1.93 -12.12
C GLU A 598 -23.50 -2.19 -13.32
N THR A 599 -22.66 -1.22 -13.67
CA THR A 599 -21.67 -1.35 -14.75
C THR A 599 -20.61 -2.40 -14.41
N ILE A 600 -20.08 -2.40 -13.19
CA ILE A 600 -19.12 -3.44 -12.77
C ILE A 600 -19.75 -4.83 -12.84
N ASN A 601 -20.98 -4.99 -12.35
CA ASN A 601 -21.69 -6.27 -12.40
C ASN A 601 -21.94 -6.72 -13.86
N LYS A 602 -22.39 -5.79 -14.71
CA LYS A 602 -22.61 -6.01 -16.14
C LYS A 602 -21.35 -6.53 -16.82
N PHE A 603 -20.20 -5.90 -16.59
CA PHE A 603 -18.94 -6.33 -17.23
C PHE A 603 -18.32 -7.58 -16.59
N ASN A 604 -18.62 -7.88 -15.33
CA ASN A 604 -18.18 -9.13 -14.67
C ASN A 604 -19.04 -10.35 -15.06
N GLN A 605 -20.19 -10.16 -15.71
CA GLN A 605 -21.07 -11.24 -16.14
C GLN A 605 -20.47 -12.07 -17.28
N ARG A 606 -20.64 -13.41 -17.21
CA ARG A 606 -20.37 -14.31 -18.34
C ARG A 606 -21.57 -14.32 -19.29
N TYR A 607 -21.43 -13.66 -20.43
CA TYR A 607 -22.50 -13.60 -21.43
C TYR A 607 -22.57 -14.79 -22.37
N PHE A 608 -21.48 -15.54 -22.49
CA PHE A 608 -21.33 -16.65 -23.43
C PHE A 608 -21.05 -17.97 -22.69
N PHE A 609 -21.74 -18.16 -21.56
CA PHE A 609 -21.51 -19.31 -20.68
C PHE A 609 -21.91 -20.62 -21.37
N ASP A 610 -23.05 -20.62 -22.07
CA ASP A 610 -23.58 -21.79 -22.77
C ASP A 610 -22.68 -22.22 -23.95
N GLU A 611 -21.94 -21.30 -24.55
CA GLU A 611 -20.88 -21.56 -25.54
C GLU A 611 -19.53 -21.94 -24.91
N LYS A 612 -19.53 -22.32 -23.62
CA LYS A 612 -18.35 -22.72 -22.83
C LYS A 612 -17.28 -21.63 -22.76
N VAL A 613 -17.67 -20.35 -22.83
CA VAL A 613 -16.75 -19.22 -22.71
C VAL A 613 -16.69 -18.74 -21.27
N ARG A 614 -15.54 -18.94 -20.63
CA ARG A 614 -15.33 -18.51 -19.24
C ARG A 614 -15.18 -16.99 -19.05
N ARG A 615 -15.21 -16.18 -20.10
CA ARG A 615 -14.89 -14.74 -20.04
C ARG A 615 -16.05 -13.90 -19.50
N GLY A 616 -15.73 -12.87 -18.72
CA GLY A 616 -16.58 -11.69 -18.61
C GLY A 616 -16.35 -10.75 -19.78
N LEU A 617 -16.86 -9.52 -19.71
CA LEU A 617 -16.51 -8.48 -20.68
C LEU A 617 -15.17 -7.86 -20.30
N GLY A 618 -14.10 -8.33 -20.95
CA GLY A 618 -12.72 -7.90 -20.71
C GLY A 618 -12.03 -8.52 -19.49
N PHE A 619 -12.79 -9.08 -18.54
CA PHE A 619 -12.25 -9.82 -17.41
C PHE A 619 -12.06 -11.32 -17.71
N ASP A 620 -10.94 -11.88 -17.24
CA ASP A 620 -10.82 -13.32 -16.99
C ASP A 620 -11.77 -13.70 -15.83
N LYS A 621 -12.42 -14.86 -15.92
CA LYS A 621 -13.15 -15.51 -14.81
C LYS A 621 -12.59 -16.91 -14.52
N PRO A 622 -12.96 -17.57 -13.41
CA PRO A 622 -12.51 -18.93 -13.13
C PRO A 622 -12.82 -19.88 -14.27
N GLN A 623 -12.02 -20.94 -14.36
CA GLN A 623 -12.17 -21.99 -15.35
C GLN A 623 -13.53 -22.69 -15.24
N LEU A 624 -14.10 -23.03 -16.40
CA LEU A 624 -15.26 -23.93 -16.49
C LEU A 624 -14.80 -25.40 -16.54
N ASP A 625 -13.65 -25.61 -17.20
CA ASP A 625 -12.99 -26.90 -17.30
C ASP A 625 -11.92 -27.02 -16.18
N PRO A 626 -12.02 -28.01 -15.28
CA PRO A 626 -11.04 -28.24 -14.22
C PRO A 626 -9.59 -28.45 -14.71
N GLU A 627 -9.39 -28.90 -15.95
CA GLU A 627 -8.05 -29.06 -16.53
C GLU A 627 -7.39 -27.72 -16.88
N VAL A 628 -8.18 -26.67 -17.10
CA VAL A 628 -7.70 -25.32 -17.41
C VAL A 628 -7.35 -24.57 -16.12
N LYS A 629 -6.06 -24.35 -15.86
CA LYS A 629 -5.58 -23.70 -14.63
C LYS A 629 -5.50 -22.18 -14.73
N ALA A 630 -6.64 -21.51 -14.98
CA ALA A 630 -6.72 -20.04 -14.94
C ALA A 630 -6.61 -19.49 -13.50
N THR A 631 -7.10 -20.27 -12.54
CA THR A 631 -7.08 -20.01 -11.09
C THR A 631 -6.73 -21.30 -10.36
N CYS A 632 -6.62 -21.26 -9.02
CA CYS A 632 -6.49 -22.47 -8.19
C CYS A 632 -7.69 -23.45 -8.29
N GLY A 633 -8.85 -23.02 -8.82
CA GLY A 633 -10.10 -23.78 -8.74
C GLY A 633 -10.80 -23.66 -7.38
N CYS A 634 -10.28 -22.78 -6.52
CA CYS A 634 -10.69 -22.55 -5.14
C CYS A 634 -11.24 -21.12 -4.91
N VAL A 635 -11.55 -20.40 -5.99
CA VAL A 635 -12.10 -19.04 -5.98
C VAL A 635 -13.56 -19.06 -6.38
N SER A 636 -14.34 -18.06 -5.96
CA SER A 636 -15.75 -17.99 -6.33
C SER A 636 -15.99 -17.73 -7.82
N GLU A 637 -17.17 -18.12 -8.32
CA GLU A 637 -17.62 -17.80 -9.69
C GLU A 637 -17.76 -16.29 -9.95
N GLU A 638 -17.93 -15.49 -8.89
CA GLU A 638 -17.96 -14.03 -8.97
C GLU A 638 -16.58 -13.41 -9.17
N SER A 639 -15.51 -14.17 -8.90
CA SER A 639 -14.13 -13.68 -9.00
C SER A 639 -13.72 -13.34 -10.43
N PHE A 640 -12.78 -12.43 -10.57
CA PHE A 640 -12.34 -11.90 -11.86
C PHE A 640 -10.89 -11.42 -11.81
N GLY A 641 -10.26 -11.32 -12.97
CA GLY A 641 -8.90 -10.82 -13.06
C GLY A 641 -8.39 -10.72 -14.48
N HIS A 642 -7.06 -10.75 -14.62
CA HIS A 642 -6.39 -10.99 -15.89
C HIS A 642 -4.95 -11.49 -15.66
N SER A 643 -4.35 -12.10 -16.68
CA SER A 643 -2.90 -12.42 -16.70
C SER A 643 -2.14 -11.64 -17.76
N GLY A 644 -0.85 -11.41 -17.59
CA GLY A 644 0.01 -10.74 -18.56
C GLY A 644 1.13 -11.65 -19.07
N PHE A 645 1.50 -11.46 -20.33
CA PHE A 645 2.52 -12.26 -21.00
C PHE A 645 3.88 -12.22 -20.29
N THR A 646 4.26 -11.10 -19.70
CA THR A 646 5.50 -10.91 -18.92
C THR A 646 5.54 -11.69 -17.60
N GLY A 647 4.49 -12.44 -17.28
CA GLY A 647 4.37 -13.26 -16.07
C GLY A 647 3.49 -12.63 -15.00
N THR A 648 2.91 -11.45 -15.26
CA THR A 648 2.04 -10.74 -14.34
C THR A 648 0.66 -11.38 -14.20
N TYR A 649 -0.01 -11.15 -13.08
CA TYR A 649 -1.32 -11.68 -12.74
C TYR A 649 -1.98 -10.81 -11.69
N ALA A 650 -3.26 -10.51 -11.86
CA ALA A 650 -4.06 -9.79 -10.89
C ALA A 650 -5.46 -10.41 -10.83
N TRP A 651 -5.94 -10.70 -9.62
CA TRP A 651 -7.22 -11.37 -9.39
C TRP A 651 -7.92 -10.80 -8.16
N ALA A 652 -9.24 -10.69 -8.22
CA ALA A 652 -10.09 -10.28 -7.11
C ALA A 652 -11.25 -11.26 -6.94
N ASP A 653 -11.57 -11.62 -5.70
CA ASP A 653 -12.66 -12.52 -5.35
C ASP A 653 -13.65 -11.80 -4.41
N PRO A 654 -14.85 -11.41 -4.92
CA PRO A 654 -15.89 -10.77 -4.12
C PRO A 654 -16.33 -11.54 -2.88
N ILE A 655 -16.32 -12.88 -2.93
CA ILE A 655 -16.82 -13.72 -1.84
C ILE A 655 -15.80 -13.82 -0.71
N SER A 656 -14.53 -14.10 -1.02
CA SER A 656 -13.47 -14.13 0.01
C SER A 656 -12.96 -12.74 0.40
N GLY A 657 -13.29 -11.72 -0.39
CA GLY A 657 -12.86 -10.33 -0.24
C GLY A 657 -11.41 -10.09 -0.65
N LEU A 658 -10.80 -11.05 -1.36
CA LEU A 658 -9.36 -11.10 -1.60
C LEU A 658 -8.97 -10.38 -2.90
N VAL A 659 -7.88 -9.62 -2.86
CA VAL A 659 -7.15 -9.09 -4.02
C VAL A 659 -5.74 -9.67 -4.01
N TYR A 660 -5.36 -10.33 -5.10
CA TYR A 660 -4.04 -10.91 -5.31
C TYR A 660 -3.38 -10.28 -6.53
N VAL A 661 -2.19 -9.73 -6.35
CA VAL A 661 -1.35 -9.22 -7.44
C VAL A 661 0.01 -9.90 -7.41
N PHE A 662 0.47 -10.38 -8.55
CA PHE A 662 1.80 -10.94 -8.78
C PHE A 662 2.40 -10.29 -10.03
N LEU A 663 3.50 -9.55 -9.90
CA LEU A 663 4.18 -8.91 -11.03
C LEU A 663 5.59 -9.46 -11.17
N SER A 664 5.95 -10.00 -12.34
CA SER A 664 7.29 -10.50 -12.62
C SER A 664 7.77 -10.07 -14.01
N ASN A 665 9.06 -10.28 -14.26
CA ASN A 665 9.70 -10.18 -15.57
C ASN A 665 10.12 -11.59 -16.03
N ARG A 666 9.18 -12.54 -16.10
CA ARG A 666 9.47 -13.95 -16.44
C ARG A 666 10.18 -14.06 -17.79
N VAL A 667 9.89 -13.14 -18.71
CA VAL A 667 10.41 -13.12 -20.08
C VAL A 667 11.86 -12.58 -20.14
N TYR A 668 12.50 -12.40 -18.99
CA TYR A 668 13.93 -12.18 -18.90
C TYR A 668 14.63 -13.52 -18.60
N PRO A 669 15.72 -13.87 -19.32
CA PRO A 669 16.33 -13.09 -20.40
C PRO A 669 15.57 -13.19 -21.73
N ASP A 670 14.79 -14.24 -21.95
CA ASP A 670 14.04 -14.50 -23.19
C ASP A 670 12.57 -14.88 -22.91
N MET A 671 11.69 -14.66 -23.89
CA MET A 671 10.27 -14.96 -23.73
C MET A 671 9.89 -16.46 -23.71
N GLU A 672 10.80 -17.34 -24.10
CA GLU A 672 10.63 -18.80 -24.08
C GLU A 672 10.71 -19.37 -22.65
N ASN A 673 11.12 -18.57 -21.66
CA ASN A 673 11.04 -18.95 -20.25
C ASN A 673 9.59 -19.15 -19.78
N ARG A 674 9.13 -20.41 -19.79
CA ARG A 674 7.77 -20.82 -19.41
C ARG A 674 7.67 -21.43 -18.01
N GLY A 675 8.73 -21.39 -17.20
CA GLY A 675 8.78 -22.07 -15.89
C GLY A 675 7.61 -21.72 -14.96
N LEU A 676 7.25 -20.43 -14.85
CA LEU A 676 6.09 -20.00 -14.04
C LEU A 676 4.76 -20.60 -14.50
N ILE A 677 4.60 -20.80 -15.81
CA ILE A 677 3.37 -21.31 -16.44
C ILE A 677 3.31 -22.82 -16.26
N GLU A 678 4.37 -23.54 -16.64
CA GLU A 678 4.44 -25.00 -16.57
C GLU A 678 4.29 -25.51 -15.14
N ARG A 679 4.91 -24.83 -14.17
CA ARG A 679 4.84 -25.17 -12.75
C ARG A 679 3.60 -24.62 -12.05
N ASN A 680 2.77 -23.84 -12.75
CA ASN A 680 1.54 -23.22 -12.25
C ASN A 680 1.76 -22.41 -10.96
N MET A 681 2.88 -21.68 -10.86
CA MET A 681 3.29 -21.07 -9.59
C MET A 681 2.30 -20.02 -9.08
N ARG A 682 1.65 -19.28 -10.00
CA ARG A 682 0.66 -18.26 -9.65
C ARG A 682 -0.62 -18.86 -9.06
N THR A 683 -1.09 -19.99 -9.57
CA THR A 683 -2.27 -20.67 -9.02
C THR A 683 -1.96 -21.36 -7.70
N LYS A 684 -0.73 -21.90 -7.53
CA LYS A 684 -0.25 -22.40 -6.24
C LYS A 684 -0.21 -21.30 -5.18
N ILE A 685 0.31 -20.12 -5.53
CA ILE A 685 0.27 -18.95 -4.64
C ILE A 685 -1.19 -18.64 -4.29
N GLN A 686 -2.07 -18.51 -5.28
CA GLN A 686 -3.49 -18.23 -5.05
C GLN A 686 -4.16 -19.24 -4.10
N GLN A 687 -3.84 -20.53 -4.23
CA GLN A 687 -4.32 -21.56 -3.29
C GLN A 687 -3.84 -21.28 -1.86
N VAL A 688 -2.54 -21.01 -1.67
CA VAL A 688 -1.99 -20.65 -0.35
C VAL A 688 -2.69 -19.43 0.24
N LEU A 689 -3.05 -18.45 -0.59
CA LEU A 689 -3.77 -17.27 -0.14
C LEU A 689 -5.19 -17.59 0.35
N GLN A 690 -5.92 -18.45 -0.35
CA GLN A 690 -7.26 -18.89 0.07
C GLN A 690 -7.17 -19.79 1.31
N ASP A 691 -6.23 -20.73 1.35
CA ASP A 691 -6.00 -21.61 2.51
C ASP A 691 -5.59 -20.83 3.76
N ALA A 692 -4.97 -19.65 3.59
CA ALA A 692 -4.57 -18.79 4.68
C ALA A 692 -5.75 -18.10 5.38
N ILE A 693 -6.93 -18.06 4.77
CA ILE A 693 -8.16 -17.58 5.41
C ILE A 693 -8.54 -18.53 6.54
N LEU A 694 -8.80 -17.98 7.72
CA LEU A 694 -9.28 -18.69 8.89
C LEU A 694 -10.81 -18.67 8.92
N ASP A 695 -11.39 -19.77 9.38
CA ASP A 695 -12.83 -19.96 9.56
C ASP A 695 -13.41 -19.11 10.69
#